data_AF-A0A1M5KJG2-F1
#
_entry.id   AF-A0A1M5KJG2-F1
#
_cell.length_a   1.000
_cell.length_b   1.000
_cell.length_c   1.000
_cell.angle_alpha   90.00
_cell.angle_beta   90.00
_cell.angle_gamma   90.00
#
_symmetry.space_group_name_H-M   'P 1'
#
loop_
_entity.id
_entity.type
_entity.pdbx_description
1 polymer ?
#
loop_
_entity_poly.entity_id
_entity_poly.type
_entity_poly.pdbx_seq_one_letter_code
_entity_poly.pdbx_strand_id
1 'polypeptide(L)'
;MENNQDIDKRFNEASRLSEEPAVFPGFDKVWAKVEEKLEEKEEKKRLLPVWFPYGVAASLAIGLGAFYFISKNKTVDTSKPLIVENRMETRPEKSSVHAIDSTVKSNIQKEIEVSESSQKAPALAYEPEVIKKAANNSYNEIYSSRKAEYSTDEYLIKKKDETGEPASQKRGGQWKDTLRTQNIEEVVVTALLPKKKSEYTSSAVSVQSNYIASNTTQQLQGKVSGLQIQSASGIKRRQKDEIRNTFNTINNNGYFKNNNSIAIRGSSSLKGTADLLVIVNGKKVDRDYFSALNPKKIESIEVVKGAAASALYGNQGMNGVILVKTKRLSRKEKKRMEEMQETISQYKQNTVSDHEEYDEFEENSFELTKNQPVSTFSIDVDNASYSNIRRMINAGNKVDKNAVRIEEMINYFKYSYPQPKNNVPFSINTEYSDAPWNPGHKLLKIGLQGRNVPTENIPNSNLVFLIDVSGSMNEENKLPLLKSSFKVLLNQLRPQDKVGIVVYAGSAGMVLPPTSAKEKDKIIEALDKLNAGGSTAGGAGIELAYKLAQENFIKGGNNRVIIATDGDFNVGESSVEGLETLIEEKRKSGVFLTCLGYGMGNYKDNRLETLADKGNGNYAYIDNMQEANKFLGKEFAGSMYAIAKDVKIQIEFNPKYVSSYRLIGYENRKLRNEDFTNDKIDAGELGSGHTVTALYEIIPANVKSAFIPKETKLKYTTTSHSQNFGDELGTVKFRYKKPDEDKSIEINQVIKNSDEFIESASPDFKFASSVAWFGLVLRDSKLLDKKDLNSIETLAKEGKNKDEEGYRSEFIRLIEAYKSIQK
;
A
#
# COMPACT_ATOMS: atom_id res chain seq x y z
N MET A 1 28.87 -58.08 3.21
CA MET A 1 28.77 -57.84 1.75
C MET A 1 27.57 -58.63 1.26
N GLU A 2 26.80 -58.06 0.33
CA GLU A 2 25.48 -58.50 -0.16
C GLU A 2 24.27 -58.16 0.73
N ASN A 3 23.90 -56.87 0.79
CA ASN A 3 22.46 -56.49 0.84
C ASN A 3 22.13 -55.00 0.61
N ASN A 4 23.10 -54.13 0.28
CA ASN A 4 22.83 -52.71 0.02
C ASN A 4 22.65 -52.35 -1.47
N GLN A 5 22.71 -53.30 -2.40
CA GLN A 5 22.58 -53.00 -3.84
C GLN A 5 21.14 -53.04 -4.37
N ASP A 6 20.17 -53.53 -3.59
CA ASP A 6 18.78 -53.69 -4.06
C ASP A 6 17.91 -52.46 -3.74
N ILE A 7 18.31 -51.63 -2.77
CA ILE A 7 17.56 -50.42 -2.39
C ILE A 7 17.87 -49.26 -3.36
N ASP A 8 19.14 -49.07 -3.72
CA ASP A 8 19.56 -48.03 -4.68
C ASP A 8 19.07 -48.32 -6.10
N LYS A 9 18.87 -49.60 -6.46
CA LYS A 9 18.24 -49.99 -7.73
C LYS A 9 16.76 -49.64 -7.75
N ARG A 10 16.02 -49.92 -6.66
CA ARG A 10 14.59 -49.59 -6.55
C ARG A 10 14.34 -48.08 -6.50
N PHE A 11 15.26 -47.30 -5.90
CA PHE A 11 15.16 -45.84 -5.88
C PHE A 11 15.43 -45.22 -7.27
N ASN A 12 16.39 -45.76 -8.03
CA ASN A 12 16.64 -45.34 -9.41
C ASN A 12 15.55 -45.79 -10.39
N GLU A 13 14.93 -46.96 -10.19
CA GLU A 13 13.76 -47.38 -10.98
C GLU A 13 12.53 -46.51 -10.72
N ALA A 14 12.27 -46.12 -9.46
CA ALA A 14 11.19 -45.21 -9.11
C ALA A 14 11.41 -43.78 -9.66
N SER A 15 12.67 -43.31 -9.71
CA SER A 15 13.01 -42.01 -10.28
C SER A 15 12.86 -41.97 -11.82
N ARG A 16 13.10 -43.08 -12.53
CA ARG A 16 12.90 -43.16 -13.99
C ARG A 16 11.42 -43.18 -14.40
N LEU A 17 10.53 -43.65 -13.54
CA LEU A 17 9.07 -43.65 -13.78
C LEU A 17 8.41 -42.28 -13.54
N SER A 18 9.14 -41.32 -12.95
CA SER A 18 8.65 -39.95 -12.70
C SER A 18 9.02 -38.94 -13.80
N GLU A 19 9.80 -39.35 -14.81
CA GLU A 19 10.27 -38.49 -15.91
C GLU A 19 9.64 -38.79 -17.28
N GLU A 20 8.60 -39.62 -17.35
CA GLU A 20 7.79 -39.74 -18.57
C GLU A 20 6.57 -38.81 -18.50
N PRO A 21 6.35 -37.90 -19.48
CA PRO A 21 5.14 -37.11 -19.51
C PRO A 21 3.95 -38.05 -19.65
N ALA A 22 2.98 -37.96 -18.74
CA ALA A 22 1.73 -38.70 -18.81
C ALA A 22 0.94 -38.29 -20.06
N VAL A 23 1.23 -38.91 -21.20
CA VAL A 23 0.41 -38.83 -22.40
C VAL A 23 -0.77 -39.77 -22.18
N PHE A 24 -1.93 -39.20 -21.83
CA PHE A 24 -3.20 -39.93 -21.77
C PHE A 24 -3.51 -40.54 -23.14
N PRO A 25 -3.53 -41.88 -23.30
CA PRO A 25 -3.85 -42.51 -24.57
C PRO A 25 -5.36 -42.43 -24.80
N GLY A 26 -5.77 -41.36 -25.48
CA GLY A 26 -7.17 -41.08 -25.77
C GLY A 26 -7.42 -39.67 -26.29
N PHE A 27 -6.50 -38.73 -26.03
CA PHE A 27 -6.65 -37.33 -26.42
C PHE A 27 -6.44 -37.12 -27.93
N ASP A 28 -5.50 -37.85 -28.55
CA ASP A 28 -5.24 -37.76 -30.00
C ASP A 28 -6.44 -38.22 -30.84
N LYS A 29 -7.23 -39.17 -30.33
CA LYS A 29 -8.48 -39.60 -30.99
C LYS A 29 -9.59 -38.57 -30.89
N VAL A 30 -9.57 -37.72 -29.87
CA VAL A 30 -10.54 -36.63 -29.70
C VAL A 30 -10.13 -35.45 -30.57
N TRP A 31 -8.83 -35.12 -30.63
CA TRP A 31 -8.31 -34.06 -31.49
C TRP A 31 -8.40 -34.37 -32.97
N ALA A 32 -8.08 -35.59 -33.39
CA ALA A 32 -8.27 -36.01 -34.78
C ALA A 32 -9.75 -35.90 -35.22
N LYS A 33 -10.69 -36.17 -34.31
CA LYS A 33 -12.14 -36.06 -34.58
C LYS A 33 -12.67 -34.63 -34.52
N VAL A 34 -11.92 -33.72 -33.88
CA VAL A 34 -12.18 -32.29 -33.85
C VAL A 34 -11.59 -31.60 -35.08
N GLU A 35 -10.39 -32.00 -35.52
CA GLU A 35 -9.77 -31.55 -36.78
C GLU A 35 -10.55 -32.03 -38.01
N GLU A 36 -10.97 -33.30 -38.04
CA GLU A 36 -11.84 -33.84 -39.11
C GLU A 36 -13.18 -33.06 -39.21
N LYS A 37 -13.71 -32.57 -38.08
CA LYS A 37 -14.93 -31.74 -38.02
C LYS A 37 -14.70 -30.25 -38.31
N LEU A 38 -13.46 -29.77 -38.20
CA LEU A 38 -13.09 -28.39 -38.51
C LEU A 38 -12.73 -28.24 -39.99
N GLU A 39 -12.10 -29.26 -40.60
CA GLU A 39 -11.81 -29.30 -42.04
C GLU A 39 -13.08 -29.47 -42.89
N GLU A 40 -14.10 -30.22 -42.42
CA GLU A 40 -15.41 -30.28 -43.09
C GLU A 40 -16.18 -28.93 -43.11
N LYS A 41 -15.76 -27.94 -42.32
CA LYS A 41 -16.43 -26.63 -42.21
C LYS A 41 -15.82 -25.50 -43.04
N GLU A 42 -14.64 -25.68 -43.63
CA GLU A 42 -14.01 -24.63 -44.46
C GLU A 42 -14.48 -24.60 -45.92
N GLU A 43 -15.21 -25.60 -46.41
CA GLU A 43 -15.60 -25.67 -47.83
C GLU A 43 -16.99 -25.11 -48.21
N LYS A 44 -17.72 -24.44 -47.31
CA LYS A 44 -19.00 -23.78 -47.68
C LYS A 44 -19.09 -22.33 -47.22
N LYS A 45 -18.40 -21.45 -47.96
CA LYS A 45 -18.77 -20.03 -48.03
C LYS A 45 -19.86 -19.81 -49.08
N ARG A 46 -20.86 -19.00 -48.67
CA ARG A 46 -21.95 -18.34 -49.43
C ARG A 46 -23.29 -19.08 -49.43
N LEU A 47 -24.16 -18.69 -48.49
CA LEU A 47 -25.52 -18.16 -48.71
C LEU A 47 -26.19 -17.97 -47.33
N LEU A 48 -26.62 -16.75 -47.00
CA LEU A 48 -27.47 -16.45 -45.85
C LEU A 48 -28.90 -16.92 -46.13
N PRO A 49 -29.57 -17.62 -45.18
CA PRO A 49 -30.95 -17.23 -44.88
C PRO A 49 -31.40 -17.39 -43.40
N VAL A 50 -32.02 -16.31 -42.88
CA VAL A 50 -33.28 -16.25 -42.11
C VAL A 50 -33.65 -17.39 -41.14
N TRP A 51 -32.93 -17.68 -40.04
CA TRP A 51 -33.49 -18.47 -38.92
C TRP A 51 -33.02 -18.03 -37.50
N PHE A 52 -32.60 -16.78 -37.33
CA PHE A 52 -32.09 -16.28 -36.04
C PHE A 52 -33.10 -16.11 -34.88
N PRO A 53 -34.45 -16.17 -35.01
CA PRO A 53 -35.31 -15.99 -33.84
C PRO A 53 -35.57 -17.28 -33.01
N TYR A 54 -35.16 -18.46 -33.46
CA TYR A 54 -35.50 -19.72 -32.75
C TYR A 54 -34.42 -20.22 -31.76
N GLY A 55 -33.20 -19.69 -31.81
CA GLY A 55 -32.10 -20.10 -30.91
C GLY A 55 -32.18 -19.51 -29.49
N VAL A 56 -32.87 -18.38 -29.33
CA VAL A 56 -33.03 -17.69 -28.03
C VAL A 56 -34.14 -18.32 -27.17
N ALA A 57 -35.13 -18.95 -27.81
CA ALA A 57 -36.22 -19.62 -27.09
C ALA A 57 -35.80 -20.97 -26.47
N ALA A 58 -34.91 -21.72 -27.13
CA ALA A 58 -34.44 -23.02 -26.64
C ALA A 58 -33.46 -22.90 -25.45
N SER A 59 -32.66 -21.84 -25.40
CA SER A 59 -31.72 -21.55 -24.31
C SER A 59 -32.44 -21.08 -23.03
N LEU A 60 -33.55 -20.35 -23.17
CA LEU A 60 -34.41 -19.96 -22.05
C LEU A 60 -35.18 -21.15 -21.43
N ALA A 61 -35.57 -22.14 -22.23
CA ALA A 61 -36.26 -23.34 -21.74
C ALA A 61 -35.35 -24.26 -20.91
N ILE A 62 -34.05 -24.36 -21.26
CA ILE A 62 -33.07 -25.16 -20.51
C ILE A 62 -32.69 -24.45 -19.20
N GLY A 63 -32.60 -23.12 -19.19
CA GLY A 63 -32.34 -22.33 -17.97
C GLY A 63 -33.47 -22.40 -16.93
N LEU A 64 -34.73 -22.42 -17.37
CA LEU A 64 -35.89 -22.54 -16.47
C LEU A 64 -36.05 -23.97 -15.90
N GLY A 65 -35.67 -25.01 -16.65
CA GLY A 65 -35.70 -26.40 -16.18
C GLY A 65 -34.68 -26.68 -15.07
N ALA A 66 -33.50 -26.08 -15.13
CA ALA A 66 -32.47 -26.20 -14.10
C ALA A 66 -32.86 -25.48 -12.79
N PHE A 67 -33.60 -24.38 -12.86
CA PHE A 67 -34.07 -23.64 -11.70
C PHE A 67 -35.24 -24.33 -10.97
N TYR A 68 -36.07 -25.09 -11.68
CA TYR A 68 -37.21 -25.83 -11.10
C TYR A 68 -36.78 -27.06 -10.28
N PHE A 69 -35.61 -27.65 -10.56
CA PHE A 69 -35.10 -28.82 -9.81
C PHE A 69 -34.25 -28.45 -8.58
N ILE A 70 -33.69 -27.24 -8.52
CA ILE A 70 -32.87 -26.78 -7.39
C ILE A 70 -33.74 -26.17 -6.27
N SER A 71 -35.00 -25.81 -6.52
CA SER A 71 -35.89 -25.20 -5.52
C SER A 71 -36.68 -26.19 -4.65
N LYS A 72 -36.52 -27.51 -4.83
CA LYS A 72 -37.37 -28.51 -4.14
C LYS A 72 -36.82 -29.15 -2.86
N ASN A 73 -35.69 -28.70 -2.34
CA ASN A 73 -35.18 -29.16 -1.04
C ASN A 73 -34.95 -28.00 -0.07
N LYS A 74 -36.04 -27.54 0.56
CA LYS A 74 -36.10 -27.01 1.94
C LYS A 74 -37.50 -26.44 2.23
N THR A 75 -38.37 -27.30 2.73
CA THR A 75 -39.52 -26.88 3.55
C THR A 75 -39.42 -27.69 4.84
N VAL A 76 -38.92 -27.06 5.90
CA VAL A 76 -38.97 -27.62 7.26
C VAL A 76 -40.23 -27.05 7.90
N ASP A 77 -41.19 -27.93 8.12
CA ASP A 77 -42.44 -27.66 8.82
C ASP A 77 -42.20 -27.71 10.34
N THR A 78 -42.74 -26.72 11.04
CA THR A 78 -42.65 -26.57 12.49
C THR A 78 -43.77 -27.34 13.17
N SER A 79 -43.45 -28.41 13.92
CA SER A 79 -44.33 -28.90 14.98
C SER A 79 -43.56 -29.53 16.16
N LYS A 80 -44.21 -29.44 17.33
CA LYS A 80 -43.80 -29.53 18.75
C LYS A 80 -42.90 -30.71 19.21
N PRO A 81 -42.25 -30.58 20.40
CA PRO A 81 -41.25 -31.54 20.89
C PRO A 81 -41.85 -32.68 21.73
N LEU A 82 -41.26 -33.87 21.67
CA LEU A 82 -41.45 -34.93 22.66
C LEU A 82 -40.14 -35.66 23.02
N ILE A 83 -40.05 -35.89 24.32
CA ILE A 83 -39.03 -36.44 25.24
C ILE A 83 -38.56 -37.88 24.94
N VAL A 84 -37.23 -38.08 25.07
CA VAL A 84 -36.42 -39.20 25.64
C VAL A 84 -36.59 -40.64 25.12
N GLU A 85 -35.47 -41.28 24.70
CA GLU A 85 -34.89 -42.45 25.41
C GLU A 85 -33.49 -42.80 24.92
N ASN A 86 -32.65 -43.22 25.88
CA ASN A 86 -31.25 -43.56 25.73
C ASN A 86 -31.12 -45.07 25.95
N ARG A 87 -30.54 -45.85 25.02
CA ARG A 87 -30.00 -47.19 25.27
C ARG A 87 -28.89 -47.56 24.26
N MET A 88 -27.76 -48.03 24.81
CA MET A 88 -26.62 -48.71 24.16
C MET A 88 -27.04 -50.14 23.71
N GLU A 89 -26.35 -50.94 22.89
CA GLU A 89 -24.94 -51.21 22.51
C GLU A 89 -24.92 -51.70 21.01
N THR A 90 -23.83 -51.84 20.24
CA THR A 90 -22.63 -52.69 20.39
C THR A 90 -21.51 -52.30 19.38
N ARG A 91 -20.24 -52.43 19.80
CA ARG A 91 -19.00 -52.28 18.99
C ARG A 91 -18.59 -53.58 18.26
N PRO A 92 -17.65 -53.48 17.30
CA PRO A 92 -16.51 -54.40 17.23
C PRO A 92 -15.12 -53.73 17.39
N GLU A 93 -14.14 -54.52 17.83
CA GLU A 93 -12.74 -54.26 18.25
C GLU A 93 -11.79 -53.80 17.11
N LYS A 94 -10.79 -52.89 17.29
CA LYS A 94 -9.55 -52.78 18.12
C LYS A 94 -8.32 -53.58 17.60
N SER A 95 -7.31 -52.87 17.06
CA SER A 95 -5.89 -53.30 17.15
C SER A 95 -4.80 -52.21 17.04
N SER A 96 -5.07 -50.94 16.70
CA SER A 96 -4.01 -49.91 16.50
C SER A 96 -3.90 -48.80 17.57
N VAL A 97 -4.70 -48.84 18.64
CA VAL A 97 -4.79 -47.74 19.62
C VAL A 97 -3.87 -47.90 20.85
N HIS A 98 -3.23 -49.08 21.03
CA HIS A 98 -2.46 -49.35 22.26
C HIS A 98 -1.04 -48.74 22.31
N ALA A 99 -0.51 -48.18 21.22
CA ALA A 99 0.83 -47.57 21.22
C ALA A 99 0.83 -46.04 21.48
N ILE A 100 -0.32 -45.37 21.35
CA ILE A 100 -0.41 -43.91 21.51
C ILE A 100 -0.76 -43.52 22.96
N ASP A 101 -1.47 -44.39 23.69
CA ASP A 101 -1.93 -44.11 25.07
C ASP A 101 -0.80 -44.18 26.13
N SER A 102 0.23 -45.01 25.92
CA SER A 102 1.36 -45.14 26.84
C SER A 102 2.31 -43.93 26.82
N THR A 103 2.46 -43.29 25.66
CA THR A 103 3.33 -42.12 25.45
C THR A 103 2.70 -40.84 25.99
N VAL A 104 1.36 -40.75 25.94
CA VAL A 104 0.61 -39.62 26.50
C VAL A 104 0.58 -39.68 28.03
N LYS A 105 0.42 -40.88 28.62
CA LYS A 105 0.48 -41.07 30.08
C LYS A 105 1.85 -40.75 30.69
N SER A 106 2.95 -41.09 30.03
CA SER A 106 4.29 -40.81 30.58
C SER A 106 4.64 -39.32 30.56
N ASN A 107 4.10 -38.57 29.60
CA ASN A 107 4.31 -37.13 29.50
C ASN A 107 3.46 -36.34 30.51
N ILE A 108 2.21 -36.76 30.75
CA ILE A 108 1.34 -36.16 31.77
C ILE A 108 1.89 -36.42 33.18
N GLN A 109 2.44 -37.61 33.45
CA GLN A 109 3.03 -37.93 34.76
C GLN A 109 4.28 -37.07 35.05
N LYS A 110 5.09 -36.77 34.02
CA LYS A 110 6.26 -35.88 34.13
C LYS A 110 5.90 -34.42 34.42
N GLU A 111 4.77 -33.93 33.90
CA GLU A 111 4.31 -32.56 34.20
C GLU A 111 3.72 -32.44 35.62
N ILE A 112 3.11 -33.51 36.15
CA ILE A 112 2.58 -33.55 37.51
C ILE A 112 3.71 -33.59 38.56
N GLU A 113 4.79 -34.36 38.33
CA GLU A 113 5.91 -34.42 39.28
C GLU A 113 6.73 -33.11 39.37
N VAL A 114 6.78 -32.31 38.31
CA VAL A 114 7.50 -31.01 38.30
C VAL A 114 6.72 -29.93 39.07
N SER A 115 5.39 -30.00 39.07
CA SER A 115 4.52 -29.02 39.73
C SER A 115 4.39 -29.20 41.25
N GLU A 116 4.57 -30.41 41.78
CA GLU A 116 4.53 -30.67 43.24
C GLU A 116 5.83 -30.27 43.98
N SER A 117 6.96 -30.09 43.29
CA SER A 117 8.26 -29.81 43.93
C SER A 117 8.49 -28.36 44.37
N SER A 118 7.61 -27.41 44.01
CA SER A 118 7.80 -25.98 44.25
C SER A 118 6.94 -25.39 45.38
N GLN A 119 6.23 -26.24 46.15
CA GLN A 119 5.49 -25.82 47.33
C GLN A 119 5.98 -26.53 48.60
N LYS A 120 7.03 -26.01 49.24
CA LYS A 120 7.24 -26.06 50.71
C LYS A 120 8.53 -25.37 51.18
N ALA A 121 8.38 -24.26 51.91
CA ALA A 121 9.25 -23.81 53.00
C ALA A 121 8.54 -22.69 53.81
N PRO A 122 8.82 -22.50 55.11
CA PRO A 122 7.78 -22.47 56.14
C PRO A 122 7.40 -21.09 56.71
N ALA A 123 6.28 -21.10 57.43
CA ALA A 123 5.66 -20.00 58.15
C ALA A 123 6.43 -19.57 59.41
N LEU A 124 6.45 -18.26 59.69
CA LEU A 124 6.59 -17.67 61.02
C LEU A 124 5.46 -16.66 61.23
N ALA A 125 4.77 -16.83 62.35
CA ALA A 125 3.58 -16.09 62.76
C ALA A 125 3.94 -14.78 63.50
N TYR A 126 3.07 -13.77 63.39
CA TYR A 126 2.76 -12.89 64.51
C TYR A 126 1.34 -12.29 64.40
N GLU A 127 0.66 -12.24 65.54
CA GLU A 127 -0.73 -11.83 65.78
C GLU A 127 -1.00 -10.32 65.61
N PRO A 128 -2.27 -9.91 65.45
CA PRO A 128 -2.64 -8.51 65.30
C PRO A 128 -2.96 -7.87 66.66
N GLU A 129 -2.30 -6.77 67.01
CA GLU A 129 -2.77 -5.86 68.06
C GLU A 129 -3.63 -4.73 67.47
N VAL A 130 -4.72 -4.47 68.18
CA VAL A 130 -5.74 -3.45 67.91
C VAL A 130 -5.48 -2.24 68.83
N ILE A 131 -6.01 -1.07 68.42
CA ILE A 131 -6.35 0.14 69.22
C ILE A 131 -5.23 1.24 69.18
N LYS A 132 -5.42 2.56 68.93
CA LYS A 132 -6.47 3.56 69.23
C LYS A 132 -6.33 4.82 68.35
N LYS A 133 -7.44 5.54 68.10
CA LYS A 133 -7.46 6.97 67.73
C LYS A 133 -7.16 7.85 68.97
N ALA A 134 -6.37 8.92 68.82
CA ALA A 134 -6.70 10.30 69.26
C ALA A 134 -5.54 11.32 69.05
N ALA A 135 -5.86 12.39 68.31
CA ALA A 135 -5.63 13.83 68.55
C ALA A 135 -4.24 14.44 68.89
N ASN A 136 -3.88 15.41 68.02
CA ASN A 136 -3.43 16.80 68.27
C ASN A 136 -1.94 17.21 68.37
N ASN A 137 -1.67 18.26 67.56
CA ASN A 137 -0.70 19.36 67.68
C ASN A 137 0.76 19.07 67.31
N SER A 138 1.54 20.01 66.76
CA SER A 138 1.35 21.30 66.07
C SER A 138 2.76 21.74 65.62
N TYR A 139 2.84 22.56 64.57
CA TYR A 139 3.95 23.45 64.15
C TYR A 139 4.84 23.05 62.96
N ASN A 140 4.59 23.83 61.88
CA ASN A 140 5.49 24.53 60.98
C ASN A 140 6.77 23.84 60.48
N GLU A 141 6.84 23.68 59.15
CA GLU A 141 7.86 24.40 58.39
C GLU A 141 7.45 24.64 56.94
N ILE A 142 7.75 25.85 56.49
CA ILE A 142 7.41 26.49 55.22
C ILE A 142 8.66 26.41 54.32
N TYR A 143 8.57 25.79 53.14
CA TYR A 143 9.46 26.08 51.99
C TYR A 143 8.69 25.76 50.69
N SER A 144 8.06 26.76 50.08
CA SER A 144 8.61 27.62 49.00
C SER A 144 8.53 26.95 47.62
N SER A 145 7.47 27.31 46.90
CA SER A 145 7.35 27.23 45.44
C SER A 145 8.44 28.06 44.75
N ARG A 146 9.24 27.45 43.88
CA ARG A 146 10.06 28.20 42.91
C ARG A 146 9.20 28.51 41.69
N LYS A 147 8.71 29.75 41.63
CA LYS A 147 8.42 30.46 40.37
C LYS A 147 9.77 30.93 39.81
N ALA A 148 10.01 30.74 38.52
CA ALA A 148 11.05 31.46 37.79
C ALA A 148 10.36 32.55 36.96
N GLU A 149 10.66 33.80 37.32
CA GLU A 149 10.31 35.03 36.62
C GLU A 149 11.12 35.15 35.33
N TYR A 150 10.48 35.58 34.25
CA TYR A 150 11.16 36.34 33.20
C TYR A 150 10.48 37.69 33.08
N SER A 151 11.29 38.71 33.31
CA SER A 151 11.00 40.14 33.27
C SER A 151 10.62 40.59 31.86
N THR A 152 9.53 41.34 31.74
CA THR A 152 9.18 42.15 30.58
C THR A 152 9.54 43.59 30.88
N ASP A 153 10.62 44.09 30.28
CA ASP A 153 10.88 45.53 30.24
C ASP A 153 10.29 46.13 28.95
N GLU A 154 9.39 47.09 29.16
CA GLU A 154 8.75 47.94 28.18
C GLU A 154 9.77 48.76 27.38
N TYR A 155 9.50 48.96 26.08
CA TYR A 155 9.87 50.22 25.42
C TYR A 155 8.71 50.73 24.56
N LEU A 156 8.13 51.83 25.04
CA LEU A 156 7.19 52.71 24.35
C LEU A 156 7.86 53.39 23.15
N ILE A 157 7.22 53.38 21.98
CA ILE A 157 7.47 54.39 20.94
C ILE A 157 6.13 54.99 20.48
N LYS A 158 6.07 56.32 20.62
CA LYS A 158 4.98 57.23 20.27
C LYS A 158 4.67 57.23 18.76
N LYS A 159 3.38 57.40 18.44
CA LYS A 159 2.90 57.89 17.13
C LYS A 159 3.46 59.27 16.79
N LYS A 160 3.78 59.50 15.51
CA LYS A 160 3.59 60.78 14.82
C LYS A 160 3.36 60.55 13.32
N ASP A 161 2.54 61.43 12.75
CA ASP A 161 1.79 61.30 11.51
C ASP A 161 2.57 61.57 10.20
N GLU A 162 1.90 61.17 9.11
CA GLU A 162 1.74 61.87 7.81
C GLU A 162 2.74 61.75 6.63
N THR A 163 2.15 61.33 5.49
CA THR A 163 2.35 61.74 4.07
C THR A 163 3.41 61.09 3.15
N GLY A 164 2.94 60.63 1.97
CA GLY A 164 3.62 60.81 0.68
C GLY A 164 4.19 59.55 -0.03
N GLU A 165 3.62 59.18 -1.18
CA GLU A 165 4.18 58.22 -2.17
C GLU A 165 5.43 58.79 -2.93
N PRO A 166 5.97 58.15 -4.00
CA PRO A 166 6.88 56.99 -4.01
C PRO A 166 8.18 57.25 -4.83
N ALA A 167 9.29 56.51 -4.61
CA ALA A 167 10.39 56.45 -5.61
C ALA A 167 11.38 55.25 -5.49
N SER A 168 11.48 54.55 -6.61
CA SER A 168 12.54 53.71 -7.23
C SER A 168 13.97 53.55 -6.66
N GLN A 169 14.44 52.28 -6.77
CA GLN A 169 15.77 51.77 -7.21
C GLN A 169 17.08 52.18 -6.49
N LYS A 170 17.82 51.21 -5.89
CA LYS A 170 19.01 50.50 -6.44
C LYS A 170 19.74 49.61 -5.40
N ARG A 171 20.51 48.67 -5.97
CA ARG A 171 21.27 47.52 -5.44
C ARG A 171 22.28 47.79 -4.31
N GLY A 172 22.46 46.75 -3.47
CA GLY A 172 23.78 46.17 -3.17
C GLY A 172 24.22 46.26 -1.71
N GLY A 173 24.46 45.11 -1.06
CA GLY A 173 25.18 45.05 0.22
C GLY A 173 24.88 43.79 1.03
N GLN A 174 25.92 43.03 1.33
CA GLN A 174 25.94 41.73 2.01
C GLN A 174 25.35 41.79 3.44
N TRP A 175 24.58 40.77 3.82
CA TRP A 175 24.31 40.46 5.22
C TRP A 175 25.04 39.17 5.60
N LYS A 176 25.93 39.30 6.58
CA LYS A 176 26.46 38.17 7.35
C LYS A 176 25.32 37.66 8.23
N ASP A 177 24.96 36.41 8.02
CA ASP A 177 24.03 35.67 8.88
C ASP A 177 24.83 35.05 10.04
N THR A 178 24.47 35.40 11.27
CA THR A 178 24.95 34.74 12.49
C THR A 178 23.77 34.36 13.34
N LEU A 179 22.97 33.38 12.91
CA LEU A 179 22.22 32.51 13.80
C LEU A 179 22.20 31.07 13.26
N ARG A 180 22.89 30.16 13.96
CA ARG A 180 22.80 28.71 13.76
C ARG A 180 21.37 28.25 14.07
N THR A 181 20.63 27.91 13.02
CA THR A 181 19.46 27.02 13.11
C THR A 181 19.70 25.87 12.14
N GLN A 182 19.96 24.68 12.66
CA GLN A 182 20.01 23.45 11.85
C GLN A 182 18.58 22.92 11.71
N ASN A 183 18.26 22.49 10.49
CA ASN A 183 17.04 21.79 10.05
C ASN A 183 15.82 22.66 9.74
N ILE A 184 15.89 23.37 8.63
CA ILE A 184 14.72 23.60 7.77
C ILE A 184 15.10 23.01 6.41
N GLU A 185 14.42 21.94 6.01
CA GLU A 185 14.48 21.46 4.62
C GLU A 185 13.81 22.52 3.75
N GLU A 186 14.63 23.26 3.01
CA GLU A 186 14.19 24.14 1.94
C GLU A 186 13.63 23.27 0.82
N VAL A 187 12.30 23.31 0.64
CA VAL A 187 11.63 22.72 -0.52
C VAL A 187 12.02 23.56 -1.73
N VAL A 188 13.12 23.18 -2.39
CA VAL A 188 13.52 23.78 -3.66
C VAL A 188 12.63 23.21 -4.76
N VAL A 189 11.59 23.97 -5.13
CA VAL A 189 10.83 23.74 -6.36
C VAL A 189 11.70 24.19 -7.54
N THR A 190 12.28 23.22 -8.24
CA THR A 190 12.94 23.50 -9.53
C THR A 190 11.90 23.98 -10.53
N ALA A 191 11.95 25.25 -10.93
CA ALA A 191 11.13 25.79 -12.00
C ALA A 191 11.33 24.97 -13.30
N LEU A 192 10.28 24.30 -13.75
CA LEU A 192 10.27 23.49 -14.97
C LEU A 192 9.74 24.32 -16.15
N LEU A 193 10.60 24.55 -17.13
CA LEU A 193 10.19 24.99 -18.47
C LEU A 193 9.46 23.83 -19.18
N PRO A 194 8.35 24.07 -19.90
CA PRO A 194 7.64 23.01 -20.61
C PRO A 194 8.52 22.42 -21.72
N LYS A 195 8.82 21.11 -21.65
CA LYS A 195 9.42 20.35 -22.75
C LYS A 195 8.36 19.54 -23.48
N LYS A 196 8.44 19.54 -24.82
CA LYS A 196 7.58 18.74 -25.70
C LYS A 196 7.65 17.25 -25.36
N LYS A 197 6.48 16.64 -25.26
CA LYS A 197 6.25 15.18 -25.18
C LYS A 197 6.51 14.56 -26.55
N SER A 198 7.77 14.26 -26.87
CA SER A 198 8.12 13.34 -27.97
C SER A 198 9.44 12.65 -27.67
N GLU A 199 9.32 11.36 -27.38
CA GLU A 199 10.34 10.29 -27.40
C GLU A 199 11.39 10.29 -26.25
N TYR A 200 11.76 9.05 -25.87
CA TYR A 200 12.83 8.61 -24.95
C TYR A 200 12.45 8.47 -23.47
N THR A 201 11.84 7.32 -23.14
CA THR A 201 11.64 6.84 -21.76
C THR A 201 12.73 5.82 -21.33
N SER A 202 13.39 6.17 -20.23
CA SER A 202 14.07 5.42 -19.15
C SER A 202 14.87 4.11 -19.35
N SER A 203 15.02 3.49 -20.52
CA SER A 203 15.92 2.31 -20.63
C SER A 203 16.73 2.16 -21.91
N ALA A 204 16.37 2.85 -22.99
CA ALA A 204 17.07 2.79 -24.26
C ALA A 204 17.43 4.20 -24.75
N VAL A 205 18.73 4.51 -24.76
CA VAL A 205 19.25 5.72 -25.41
C VAL A 205 19.60 5.38 -26.84
N SER A 206 18.89 5.97 -27.81
CA SER A 206 19.18 5.84 -29.24
C SER A 206 19.98 7.05 -29.73
N VAL A 207 21.14 6.81 -30.34
CA VAL A 207 21.92 7.87 -31.01
C VAL A 207 21.82 7.69 -32.52
N GLN A 208 21.16 8.64 -33.20
CA GLN A 208 21.05 8.67 -34.67
C GLN A 208 22.36 9.15 -35.34
N SER A 209 22.62 8.65 -36.55
CA SER A 209 23.92 8.76 -37.27
C SER A 209 24.47 10.17 -37.50
N ASN A 210 23.65 11.20 -37.37
CA ASN A 210 23.99 12.59 -37.70
C ASN A 210 24.97 13.22 -36.70
N TYR A 211 25.25 12.53 -35.59
CA TYR A 211 26.11 13.01 -34.50
C TYR A 211 27.40 12.20 -34.29
N ILE A 212 27.69 11.20 -35.12
CA ILE A 212 28.81 10.28 -34.89
C ILE A 212 30.09 10.79 -35.59
N ALA A 213 30.97 11.47 -34.83
CA ALA A 213 32.33 11.79 -35.27
C ALA A 213 33.30 10.61 -35.00
N SER A 214 34.54 10.71 -35.47
CA SER A 214 35.55 9.64 -35.65
C SER A 214 35.90 8.74 -34.45
N ASN A 215 35.29 8.93 -33.27
CA ASN A 215 35.44 8.05 -32.11
C ASN A 215 34.07 7.74 -31.48
N THR A 216 33.43 6.66 -31.94
CA THR A 216 32.09 6.18 -31.54
C THR A 216 31.95 5.96 -30.05
N THR A 217 33.02 5.52 -29.39
CA THR A 217 33.06 5.21 -27.97
C THR A 217 32.94 6.50 -27.14
N GLN A 218 33.77 7.52 -27.40
CA GLN A 218 33.82 8.77 -26.61
C GLN A 218 32.54 9.62 -26.65
N GLN A 219 31.73 9.54 -27.71
CA GLN A 219 30.49 10.33 -27.82
C GLN A 219 29.28 9.72 -27.12
N LEU A 220 29.34 8.42 -26.77
CA LEU A 220 28.35 7.79 -25.91
C LEU A 220 28.53 8.24 -24.44
N GLN A 221 29.77 8.58 -24.06
CA GLN A 221 30.12 9.14 -22.75
C GLN A 221 29.53 10.56 -22.62
N GLY A 222 28.43 10.68 -21.86
CA GLY A 222 27.71 11.94 -21.66
C GLY A 222 26.29 11.98 -22.26
N LYS A 223 25.96 11.07 -23.18
CA LYS A 223 24.56 10.86 -23.66
C LYS A 223 23.89 9.67 -22.99
N VAL A 224 24.66 8.70 -22.52
CA VAL A 224 24.18 7.53 -21.78
C VAL A 224 24.53 7.71 -20.30
N SER A 225 23.52 7.83 -19.44
CA SER A 225 23.72 7.91 -17.99
C SER A 225 24.42 6.65 -17.47
N GLY A 226 25.51 6.84 -16.72
CA GLY A 226 26.33 5.77 -16.13
C GLY A 226 27.41 5.15 -17.03
N LEU A 227 27.52 5.53 -18.32
CA LEU A 227 28.57 5.01 -19.21
C LEU A 227 29.91 5.72 -18.94
N GLN A 228 30.91 4.99 -18.42
CA GLN A 228 32.29 5.45 -18.27
C GLN A 228 33.21 4.69 -19.22
N ILE A 229 34.07 5.44 -19.90
CA ILE A 229 35.08 4.91 -20.79
C ILE A 229 36.42 5.33 -20.21
N GLN A 230 37.16 4.37 -19.68
CA GLN A 230 38.50 4.56 -19.17
C GLN A 230 39.46 4.34 -20.33
N SER A 231 40.07 5.43 -20.81
CA SER A 231 41.16 5.32 -21.77
C SER A 231 42.42 4.84 -21.04
N ALA A 232 43.07 3.78 -21.52
CA ALA A 232 44.40 3.43 -21.04
C ALA A 232 45.38 4.50 -21.55
N SER A 233 45.65 5.50 -20.72
CA SER A 233 46.70 6.49 -20.97
C SER A 233 48.05 5.77 -21.07
N GLY A 234 48.75 5.95 -22.19
CA GLY A 234 50.02 5.32 -22.47
C GLY A 234 51.03 5.49 -21.34
N ILE A 235 51.50 4.37 -20.81
CA ILE A 235 52.65 4.33 -19.90
C ILE A 235 53.89 4.72 -20.71
N LYS A 236 54.41 5.93 -20.50
CA LYS A 236 55.78 6.26 -20.91
C LYS A 236 56.74 5.38 -20.09
N ARG A 237 57.34 4.37 -20.72
CA ARG A 237 58.40 3.55 -20.12
C ARG A 237 59.58 4.45 -19.73
N ARG A 238 59.98 4.41 -18.45
CA ARG A 238 61.32 4.84 -18.03
C ARG A 238 62.34 3.79 -18.51
N GLN A 239 63.39 4.28 -19.13
CA GLN A 239 64.46 3.53 -19.79
C GLN A 239 65.42 2.93 -18.75
N LYS A 240 64.98 2.01 -17.86
CA LYS A 240 65.95 1.23 -17.05
C LYS A 240 65.48 -0.02 -16.28
N ASP A 241 64.31 -0.59 -16.58
CA ASP A 241 63.91 -1.84 -15.93
C ASP A 241 64.16 -3.04 -16.86
N GLU A 242 65.31 -3.69 -16.67
CA GLU A 242 65.63 -4.99 -17.23
C GLU A 242 64.78 -6.06 -16.53
N ILE A 243 63.80 -6.64 -17.22
CA ILE A 243 63.19 -7.90 -16.81
C ILE A 243 63.27 -8.89 -17.98
N ARG A 244 63.88 -10.01 -17.64
CA ARG A 244 64.11 -11.24 -18.40
C ARG A 244 62.88 -11.75 -19.15
N ASN A 245 63.17 -12.24 -20.36
CA ASN A 245 62.38 -13.13 -21.22
C ASN A 245 61.18 -13.84 -20.57
N THR A 246 59.97 -13.53 -21.04
CA THR A 246 58.98 -14.57 -21.34
C THR A 246 58.16 -14.14 -22.56
N PHE A 247 58.58 -14.67 -23.71
CA PHE A 247 57.87 -14.88 -24.98
C PHE A 247 56.85 -13.84 -25.50
N ASN A 248 57.31 -13.15 -26.55
CA ASN A 248 56.51 -12.57 -27.62
C ASN A 248 55.47 -13.54 -28.20
N THR A 249 54.22 -13.10 -28.32
CA THR A 249 53.39 -13.42 -29.48
C THR A 249 53.07 -12.11 -30.18
N ILE A 250 53.94 -11.77 -31.13
CA ILE A 250 53.73 -10.72 -32.12
C ILE A 250 52.86 -11.34 -33.21
N ASN A 251 51.68 -10.77 -33.46
CA ASN A 251 50.97 -10.98 -34.72
C ASN A 251 51.09 -9.71 -35.57
N ASN A 252 51.53 -9.91 -36.80
CA ASN A 252 51.76 -8.91 -37.84
C ASN A 252 50.45 -8.28 -38.32
N ASN A 253 50.02 -7.20 -37.67
CA ASN A 253 49.39 -6.04 -38.31
C ASN A 253 49.35 -4.90 -37.29
N GLY A 254 50.11 -3.84 -37.55
CA GLY A 254 50.46 -2.77 -36.60
C GLY A 254 49.29 -1.94 -36.07
N TYR A 255 48.55 -2.48 -35.10
CA TYR A 255 47.67 -1.72 -34.21
C TYR A 255 48.08 -1.95 -32.76
N PHE A 256 48.48 -0.88 -32.09
CA PHE A 256 48.70 -0.87 -30.65
C PHE A 256 47.39 -1.22 -29.94
N LYS A 257 47.45 -2.18 -29.01
CA LYS A 257 46.33 -2.62 -28.17
C LYS A 257 45.95 -1.48 -27.21
N ASN A 258 45.02 -0.62 -27.61
CA ASN A 258 44.40 0.35 -26.71
C ASN A 258 43.41 -0.40 -25.81
N ASN A 259 43.84 -0.77 -24.61
CA ASN A 259 42.98 -1.28 -23.54
C ASN A 259 42.12 -0.16 -22.95
N ASN A 260 41.24 0.45 -23.75
CA ASN A 260 40.23 1.33 -23.18
C ASN A 260 39.13 0.44 -22.61
N SER A 261 38.87 0.45 -21.30
CA SER A 261 37.74 -0.24 -20.69
C SER A 261 36.47 0.60 -20.85
N ILE A 262 35.35 -0.05 -21.17
CA ILE A 262 34.03 0.58 -21.36
C ILE A 262 33.18 -0.15 -20.33
N ALA A 263 32.71 0.59 -19.33
CA ALA A 263 31.89 0.07 -18.25
C ALA A 263 30.65 0.94 -18.13
N ILE A 264 29.49 0.31 -17.98
CA ILE A 264 28.29 0.99 -17.50
C ILE A 264 28.29 0.83 -15.98
N ARG A 265 28.49 1.90 -15.22
CA ARG A 265 28.37 1.82 -13.75
C ARG A 265 26.91 1.63 -13.37
N GLY A 266 26.60 0.42 -12.91
CA GLY A 266 25.59 0.07 -11.92
C GLY A 266 26.25 -0.63 -10.73
N SER A 267 25.51 -0.88 -9.65
CA SER A 267 26.00 -1.42 -8.37
C SER A 267 26.71 -2.78 -8.49
N SER A 268 26.51 -3.55 -9.56
CA SER A 268 27.19 -4.82 -9.83
C SER A 268 28.63 -4.68 -10.39
N SER A 269 29.07 -3.48 -10.79
CA SER A 269 30.40 -3.30 -11.43
C SER A 269 31.53 -2.92 -10.46
N LEU A 270 31.29 -2.90 -9.14
CA LEU A 270 32.27 -2.41 -8.16
C LEU A 270 33.44 -3.36 -7.88
N LYS A 271 33.41 -4.62 -8.36
CA LYS A 271 34.51 -5.59 -8.13
C LYS A 271 34.93 -6.45 -9.33
N GLY A 272 34.53 -6.13 -10.56
CA GLY A 272 34.98 -6.91 -11.72
C GLY A 272 34.88 -6.17 -13.05
N THR A 273 35.87 -6.40 -13.92
CA THR A 273 35.79 -6.14 -15.36
C THR A 273 34.70 -7.03 -15.97
N ALA A 274 33.43 -6.66 -15.79
CA ALA A 274 32.33 -7.37 -16.39
C ALA A 274 32.23 -6.96 -17.86
N ASP A 275 32.48 -7.90 -18.78
CA ASP A 275 32.43 -7.65 -20.21
C ASP A 275 31.01 -7.33 -20.66
N LEU A 276 30.82 -6.13 -21.19
CA LEU A 276 29.55 -5.70 -21.76
C LEU A 276 29.30 -6.44 -23.08
N LEU A 277 28.07 -6.94 -23.27
CA LEU A 277 27.71 -7.65 -24.49
C LEU A 277 27.45 -6.66 -25.62
N VAL A 278 28.14 -6.80 -26.75
CA VAL A 278 27.90 -5.99 -27.96
C VAL A 278 27.33 -6.85 -29.08
N ILE A 279 26.24 -6.37 -29.65
CA ILE A 279 25.51 -7.01 -30.74
C ILE A 279 25.53 -6.07 -31.94
N VAL A 280 26.07 -6.53 -33.06
CA VAL A 280 26.04 -5.78 -34.33
C VAL A 280 25.14 -6.55 -35.29
N ASN A 281 24.11 -5.90 -35.83
CA ASN A 281 23.17 -6.50 -36.78
C ASN A 281 22.55 -7.83 -36.29
N GLY A 282 22.26 -7.95 -34.99
CA GLY A 282 21.66 -9.15 -34.41
C GLY A 282 22.64 -10.31 -34.18
N LYS A 283 23.95 -10.06 -34.24
CA LYS A 283 24.98 -11.06 -33.92
C LYS A 283 25.88 -10.55 -32.80
N LYS A 284 26.19 -11.41 -31.83
CA LYS A 284 27.23 -11.18 -30.82
C LYS A 284 28.57 -10.96 -31.50
N VAL A 285 29.23 -9.85 -31.16
CA VAL A 285 30.55 -9.50 -31.64
C VAL A 285 31.48 -9.20 -30.48
N ASP A 286 32.77 -9.43 -30.71
CA ASP A 286 33.79 -9.08 -29.74
C ASP A 286 34.07 -7.57 -29.75
N ARG A 287 34.65 -7.10 -28.65
CA ARG A 287 34.96 -5.69 -28.40
C ARG A 287 35.83 -5.05 -29.48
N ASP A 288 36.78 -5.80 -30.01
CA ASP A 288 37.70 -5.34 -31.05
C ASP A 288 36.96 -5.05 -32.35
N TYR A 289 35.93 -5.85 -32.65
CA TYR A 289 35.08 -5.65 -33.81
C TYR A 289 34.22 -4.38 -33.67
N PHE A 290 33.64 -4.14 -32.49
CA PHE A 290 32.88 -2.91 -32.22
C PHE A 290 33.75 -1.65 -32.32
N SER A 291 34.97 -1.70 -31.78
CA SER A 291 35.92 -0.58 -31.80
C SER A 291 36.46 -0.30 -33.22
N ALA A 292 36.53 -1.32 -34.07
CA ALA A 292 36.93 -1.20 -35.48
C ALA A 292 35.77 -0.81 -36.43
N LEU A 293 34.53 -0.72 -35.92
CA LEU A 293 33.35 -0.46 -36.74
C LEU A 293 33.39 0.98 -37.29
N ASN A 294 33.28 1.13 -38.61
CA ASN A 294 33.29 2.46 -39.23
C ASN A 294 32.06 3.28 -38.79
N PRO A 295 32.26 4.43 -38.12
CA PRO A 295 31.17 5.27 -37.62
C PRO A 295 30.15 5.68 -38.70
N LYS A 296 30.62 5.91 -39.94
CA LYS A 296 29.77 6.33 -41.07
C LYS A 296 28.77 5.26 -41.51
N LYS A 297 29.04 3.99 -41.19
CA LYS A 297 28.19 2.84 -41.51
C LYS A 297 27.16 2.53 -40.43
N ILE A 298 27.24 3.18 -39.26
CA ILE A 298 26.30 2.99 -38.16
C ILE A 298 25.04 3.81 -38.43
N GLU A 299 23.89 3.16 -38.34
CA GLU A 299 22.57 3.78 -38.41
C GLU A 299 22.11 4.24 -37.02
N SER A 300 22.16 3.32 -36.05
CA SER A 300 21.82 3.59 -34.65
C SER A 300 22.62 2.72 -33.69
N ILE A 301 22.80 3.23 -32.48
CA ILE A 301 23.29 2.48 -31.32
C ILE A 301 22.21 2.60 -30.25
N GLU A 302 21.76 1.47 -29.71
CA GLU A 302 20.77 1.35 -28.64
C GLU A 302 21.41 0.56 -27.48
N VAL A 303 21.16 0.99 -26.24
CA VAL A 303 21.63 0.28 -25.05
C VAL A 303 20.43 -0.30 -24.33
N VAL A 304 20.38 -1.62 -24.16
CA VAL A 304 19.31 -2.33 -23.43
C VAL A 304 19.84 -2.74 -22.06
N LYS A 305 19.07 -2.52 -20.99
CA LYS A 305 19.46 -2.80 -19.59
C LYS A 305 18.43 -3.67 -18.88
N GLY A 306 18.83 -4.28 -17.77
CA GLY A 306 17.93 -4.97 -16.83
C GLY A 306 17.27 -6.22 -17.41
N ALA A 307 16.02 -6.47 -17.03
CA ALA A 307 15.28 -7.68 -17.37
C ALA A 307 15.16 -7.93 -18.88
N ALA A 308 14.98 -6.89 -19.70
CA ALA A 308 14.90 -7.01 -21.16
C ALA A 308 16.22 -7.48 -21.80
N ALA A 309 17.37 -7.10 -21.24
CA ALA A 309 18.68 -7.56 -21.70
C ALA A 309 18.94 -9.02 -21.29
N SER A 310 18.57 -9.38 -20.06
CA SER A 310 18.66 -10.75 -19.54
C SER A 310 17.72 -11.72 -20.26
N ALA A 311 16.56 -11.25 -20.72
CA ALA A 311 15.61 -12.05 -21.50
C ALA A 311 16.18 -12.49 -22.86
N LEU A 312 16.87 -11.59 -23.54
CA LEU A 312 17.45 -11.85 -24.85
C LEU A 312 18.75 -12.66 -24.77
N TYR A 313 19.56 -12.45 -23.74
CA TYR A 313 20.94 -12.92 -23.69
C TYR A 313 21.34 -13.64 -22.39
N GLY A 314 20.37 -14.00 -21.56
CA GLY A 314 20.57 -14.69 -20.28
C GLY A 314 21.51 -13.93 -19.34
N ASN A 315 22.31 -14.67 -18.57
CA ASN A 315 23.30 -14.11 -17.64
C ASN A 315 24.30 -13.15 -18.31
N GLN A 316 24.51 -13.25 -19.63
CA GLN A 316 25.39 -12.35 -20.39
C GLN A 316 24.79 -10.96 -20.63
N GLY A 317 23.45 -10.83 -20.55
CA GLY A 317 22.72 -9.57 -20.64
C GLY A 317 22.56 -8.83 -19.31
N MET A 318 22.91 -9.46 -18.18
CA MET A 318 22.74 -8.93 -16.83
C MET A 318 23.42 -7.56 -16.63
N ASN A 319 24.53 -7.32 -17.32
CA ASN A 319 25.29 -6.06 -17.24
C ASN A 319 24.91 -5.05 -18.35
N GLY A 320 23.84 -5.34 -19.11
CA GLY A 320 23.38 -4.55 -20.24
C GLY A 320 24.01 -4.96 -21.58
N VAL A 321 23.33 -4.60 -22.66
CA VAL A 321 23.66 -4.99 -24.03
C VAL A 321 23.68 -3.76 -24.93
N ILE A 322 24.74 -3.58 -25.71
CA ILE A 322 24.80 -2.55 -26.76
C ILE A 322 24.36 -3.20 -28.07
N LEU A 323 23.27 -2.71 -28.63
CA LEU A 323 22.76 -3.06 -29.95
C LEU A 323 23.23 -2.01 -30.96
N VAL A 324 23.86 -2.45 -32.04
CA VAL A 324 24.34 -1.61 -33.13
C VAL A 324 23.67 -2.04 -34.41
N LYS A 325 22.97 -1.09 -35.05
CA LYS A 325 22.39 -1.27 -36.38
C LYS A 325 23.23 -0.53 -37.39
N THR A 326 23.58 -1.19 -38.49
CA THR A 326 24.31 -0.58 -39.61
C THR A 326 23.36 -0.18 -40.75
N LYS A 327 23.73 0.85 -41.53
CA LYS A 327 22.90 1.43 -42.61
C LYS A 327 22.60 0.48 -43.77
N ARG A 328 23.33 -0.65 -43.88
CA ARG A 328 23.16 -1.65 -44.93
C ARG A 328 23.10 -3.04 -44.29
N LEU A 329 21.88 -3.53 -44.11
CA LEU A 329 21.60 -4.87 -43.59
C LEU A 329 21.34 -5.84 -44.75
N SER A 330 21.91 -7.04 -44.69
CA SER A 330 21.46 -8.16 -45.53
C SER A 330 20.04 -8.59 -45.14
N ARG A 331 19.34 -9.30 -46.03
CA ARG A 331 17.98 -9.83 -45.74
C ARG A 331 17.93 -10.67 -44.45
N LYS A 332 18.99 -11.43 -44.17
CA LYS A 332 19.11 -12.29 -42.97
C LYS A 332 19.36 -11.48 -41.70
N GLU A 333 20.15 -10.41 -41.78
CA GLU A 333 20.39 -9.50 -40.65
C GLU A 333 19.15 -8.66 -40.34
N LYS A 334 18.43 -8.21 -41.38
CA LYS A 334 17.17 -7.48 -41.22
C LYS A 334 16.14 -8.30 -40.44
N LYS A 335 15.93 -9.57 -40.83
CA LYS A 335 15.01 -10.48 -40.13
C LYS A 335 15.38 -10.70 -38.66
N ARG A 336 16.66 -10.90 -38.36
CA ARG A 336 17.15 -11.06 -36.96
C ARG A 336 16.95 -9.81 -36.11
N MET A 337 17.16 -8.64 -36.71
CA MET A 337 16.92 -7.37 -36.03
C MET A 337 15.43 -7.14 -35.76
N GLU A 338 14.56 -7.53 -36.70
CA GLU A 338 13.10 -7.48 -36.54
C GLU A 338 12.63 -8.44 -35.43
N GLU A 339 13.05 -9.71 -35.44
CA GLU A 339 12.74 -10.71 -34.40
C GLU A 339 13.21 -10.25 -33.01
N MET A 340 14.41 -9.67 -32.92
CA MET A 340 14.95 -9.13 -31.67
C MET A 340 14.18 -7.89 -31.21
N GLN A 341 13.82 -6.97 -32.11
CA GLN A 341 13.02 -5.79 -31.78
C GLN A 341 11.59 -6.17 -31.38
N GLU A 342 11.00 -7.19 -32.00
CA GLU A 342 9.72 -7.77 -31.59
C GLU A 342 9.83 -8.38 -30.19
N THR A 343 10.89 -9.13 -29.89
CA THR A 343 11.10 -9.70 -28.54
C THR A 343 11.29 -8.61 -27.49
N ILE A 344 12.05 -7.54 -27.80
CA ILE A 344 12.20 -6.36 -26.93
C ILE A 344 10.85 -5.66 -26.74
N SER A 345 10.06 -5.53 -27.80
CA SER A 345 8.76 -4.87 -27.78
C SER A 345 7.72 -5.70 -27.03
N GLN A 346 7.73 -7.03 -27.17
CA GLN A 346 6.92 -7.97 -26.42
C GLN A 346 7.29 -7.98 -24.94
N TYR A 347 8.58 -7.95 -24.61
CA TYR A 347 9.01 -7.76 -23.22
C TYR A 347 8.55 -6.40 -22.68
N LYS A 348 8.67 -5.31 -23.44
CA LYS A 348 8.16 -3.98 -23.05
C LYS A 348 6.65 -3.98 -22.86
N GLN A 349 5.88 -4.65 -23.73
CA GLN A 349 4.43 -4.77 -23.61
C GLN A 349 4.00 -5.67 -22.44
N ASN A 350 4.77 -6.72 -22.13
CA ASN A 350 4.45 -7.66 -21.04
C ASN A 350 5.04 -7.28 -19.67
N THR A 351 6.01 -6.36 -19.60
CA THR A 351 6.68 -5.98 -18.34
C THR A 351 6.67 -4.48 -18.02
N VAL A 352 6.17 -3.62 -18.91
CA VAL A 352 5.94 -2.20 -18.62
C VAL A 352 4.66 -1.75 -19.32
N SER A 353 3.52 -2.22 -18.80
CA SER A 353 2.41 -1.30 -18.62
C SER A 353 2.84 -0.35 -17.51
N ASP A 354 3.36 0.83 -17.87
CA ASP A 354 3.65 1.95 -16.96
C ASP A 354 2.31 2.61 -16.52
N HIS A 355 1.28 1.79 -16.33
CA HIS A 355 -0.07 2.20 -15.95
C HIS A 355 -0.38 1.54 -14.63
N GLU A 356 -0.43 2.37 -13.60
CA GLU A 356 -1.02 2.04 -12.32
C GLU A 356 -2.46 1.60 -12.57
N GLU A 357 -2.86 0.47 -12.00
CA GLU A 357 -4.19 -0.09 -12.18
C GLU A 357 -5.08 0.38 -11.03
N TYR A 358 -6.13 1.12 -11.37
CA TYR A 358 -7.14 1.56 -10.41
C TYR A 358 -8.47 0.95 -10.78
N ASP A 359 -9.14 0.35 -9.81
CA ASP A 359 -10.49 -0.16 -9.99
C ASP A 359 -11.43 1.01 -10.29
N GLU A 360 -12.23 0.85 -11.35
CA GLU A 360 -13.32 1.78 -11.63
C GLU A 360 -14.45 1.54 -10.62
N PHE A 361 -15.02 2.62 -10.12
CA PHE A 361 -16.10 2.59 -9.15
C PHE A 361 -17.09 3.70 -9.46
N GLU A 362 -18.35 3.48 -9.12
CA GLU A 362 -19.42 4.43 -9.37
C GLU A 362 -19.60 5.35 -8.15
N GLU A 363 -19.56 6.66 -8.40
CA GLU A 363 -19.86 7.67 -7.40
C GLU A 363 -21.23 7.43 -6.73
N ASN A 364 -21.26 7.50 -5.40
CA ASN A 364 -22.49 7.43 -4.63
C ASN A 364 -23.53 8.47 -5.10
N SER A 365 -24.64 7.98 -5.63
CA SER A 365 -25.77 8.78 -6.08
C SER A 365 -26.64 9.27 -4.91
N PHE A 366 -27.47 10.27 -5.16
CA PHE A 366 -28.50 10.69 -4.19
C PHE A 366 -29.56 9.60 -3.99
N GLU A 367 -29.88 9.32 -2.73
CA GLU A 367 -30.95 8.42 -2.30
C GLU A 367 -32.14 9.24 -1.79
N LEU A 368 -33.35 8.85 -2.17
CA LEU A 368 -34.58 9.47 -1.64
C LEU A 368 -34.86 8.94 -0.24
N THR A 369 -34.85 9.83 0.76
CA THR A 369 -35.07 9.49 2.17
C THR A 369 -36.40 8.77 2.41
N LYS A 370 -37.44 9.13 1.66
CA LYS A 370 -38.76 8.48 1.79
C LYS A 370 -38.74 7.00 1.41
N ASN A 371 -37.83 6.59 0.52
CA ASN A 371 -37.70 5.23 0.04
C ASN A 371 -36.65 4.47 0.85
N GLN A 372 -35.53 5.14 1.14
CA GLN A 372 -34.39 4.60 1.85
C GLN A 372 -33.93 5.66 2.85
N PRO A 373 -34.45 5.65 4.09
CA PRO A 373 -34.05 6.63 5.11
C PRO A 373 -32.73 6.27 5.79
N VAL A 374 -32.17 5.09 5.49
CA VAL A 374 -31.04 4.53 6.20
C VAL A 374 -29.85 4.32 5.26
N SER A 375 -28.67 4.73 5.73
CA SER A 375 -27.38 4.52 5.06
C SER A 375 -26.40 3.86 6.04
N THR A 376 -25.73 2.79 5.60
CA THR A 376 -24.80 2.00 6.41
C THR A 376 -23.44 1.90 5.71
N PHE A 377 -22.34 2.06 6.45
CA PHE A 377 -20.99 1.94 5.92
C PHE A 377 -20.00 1.46 7.00
N SER A 378 -18.89 0.85 6.57
CA SER A 378 -17.74 0.56 7.44
C SER A 378 -16.86 1.81 7.56
N ILE A 379 -16.15 1.90 8.66
CA ILE A 379 -15.25 3.02 8.96
C ILE A 379 -13.79 2.72 8.60
N ASP A 380 -13.59 1.63 7.88
CA ASP A 380 -12.28 1.16 7.45
C ASP A 380 -11.80 2.07 6.32
N VAL A 381 -10.90 2.99 6.65
CA VAL A 381 -10.43 4.04 5.75
C VAL A 381 -8.92 4.08 5.74
N ASP A 382 -8.37 3.92 4.54
CA ASP A 382 -6.96 4.05 4.24
C ASP A 382 -6.57 5.51 3.97
N ASN A 383 -5.28 5.77 3.78
CA ASN A 383 -4.76 7.11 3.53
C ASN A 383 -3.93 7.20 2.24
N ALA A 384 -3.88 6.13 1.45
CA ALA A 384 -2.93 5.97 0.35
C ALA A 384 -3.28 6.87 -0.85
N SER A 385 -4.56 7.05 -1.14
CA SER A 385 -5.06 7.86 -2.26
C SER A 385 -4.54 9.30 -2.20
N TYR A 386 -4.54 9.94 -1.03
CA TYR A 386 -4.03 11.31 -0.92
C TYR A 386 -2.54 11.42 -1.26
N SER A 387 -1.71 10.55 -0.69
CA SER A 387 -0.27 10.53 -0.94
C SER A 387 0.03 10.30 -2.42
N ASN A 388 -0.74 9.42 -3.05
CA ASN A 388 -0.66 9.14 -4.47
C ASN A 388 -1.07 10.36 -5.34
N ILE A 389 -2.20 11.01 -5.03
CA ILE A 389 -2.64 12.25 -5.69
C ILE A 389 -1.60 13.35 -5.55
N ARG A 390 -1.08 13.55 -4.32
CA ARG A 390 -0.03 14.52 -4.03
C ARG A 390 1.17 14.31 -4.95
N ARG A 391 1.65 13.08 -5.02
CA ARG A 391 2.77 12.67 -5.86
C ARG A 391 2.48 12.95 -7.34
N MET A 392 1.31 12.56 -7.86
CA MET A 392 0.94 12.80 -9.27
C MET A 392 0.96 14.28 -9.62
N ILE A 393 0.33 15.12 -8.78
CA ILE A 393 0.29 16.57 -8.99
C ILE A 393 1.70 17.18 -8.88
N ASN A 394 2.49 16.80 -7.88
CA ASN A 394 3.85 17.31 -7.73
C ASN A 394 4.79 16.90 -8.88
N ALA A 395 4.53 15.75 -9.51
CA ALA A 395 5.24 15.30 -10.71
C ALA A 395 4.77 16.00 -12.00
N GLY A 396 3.73 16.84 -11.94
CA GLY A 396 3.12 17.46 -13.11
C GLY A 396 2.27 16.50 -13.95
N ASN A 397 1.90 15.35 -13.39
CA ASN A 397 1.09 14.34 -14.06
C ASN A 397 -0.41 14.65 -13.93
N LYS A 398 -1.20 14.14 -14.88
CA LYS A 398 -2.65 14.14 -14.76
C LYS A 398 -3.07 13.14 -13.69
N VAL A 399 -3.95 13.55 -12.78
CA VAL A 399 -4.58 12.65 -11.81
C VAL A 399 -5.58 11.75 -12.51
N ASP A 400 -5.47 10.44 -12.31
CA ASP A 400 -6.51 9.50 -12.73
C ASP A 400 -7.73 9.65 -11.81
N LYS A 401 -8.93 9.78 -12.39
CA LYS A 401 -10.19 9.89 -11.63
C LYS A 401 -10.42 8.67 -10.73
N ASN A 402 -9.97 7.49 -11.16
CA ASN A 402 -10.15 6.24 -10.45
C ASN A 402 -9.14 6.08 -9.31
N ALA A 403 -8.11 6.92 -9.23
CA ALA A 403 -7.19 6.97 -8.09
C ALA A 403 -7.74 7.82 -6.92
N VAL A 404 -8.85 8.54 -7.12
CA VAL A 404 -9.36 9.53 -6.16
C VAL A 404 -10.40 8.91 -5.22
N ARG A 405 -9.95 8.50 -4.02
CA ARG A 405 -10.80 8.05 -2.92
C ARG A 405 -11.01 9.21 -1.95
N ILE A 406 -12.20 9.80 -1.96
CA ILE A 406 -12.46 11.08 -1.28
C ILE A 406 -12.43 10.90 0.24
N GLU A 407 -12.91 9.76 0.73
CA GLU A 407 -12.84 9.34 2.12
C GLU A 407 -11.40 9.29 2.64
N GLU A 408 -10.48 8.73 1.86
CA GLU A 408 -9.06 8.66 2.24
C GLU A 408 -8.41 10.05 2.21
N MET A 409 -8.78 10.88 1.22
CA MET A 409 -8.32 12.28 1.18
C MET A 409 -8.73 13.05 2.43
N ILE A 410 -9.98 12.90 2.88
CA ILE A 410 -10.48 13.55 4.10
C ILE A 410 -9.74 12.99 5.32
N ASN A 411 -9.65 11.67 5.45
CA ASN A 411 -9.07 11.00 6.62
C ASN A 411 -7.54 11.04 6.70
N TYR A 412 -6.87 11.44 5.62
CA TYR A 412 -5.45 11.79 5.65
C TYR A 412 -5.15 12.92 6.65
N PHE A 413 -6.10 13.82 6.93
CA PHE A 413 -5.90 14.95 7.84
C PHE A 413 -6.47 14.69 9.23
N LYS A 414 -5.81 15.25 10.25
CA LYS A 414 -6.33 15.26 11.61
C LYS A 414 -7.32 16.39 11.82
N TYR A 415 -8.38 16.09 12.55
CA TYR A 415 -9.40 17.03 12.99
C TYR A 415 -9.48 17.00 14.52
N SER A 416 -9.90 18.11 15.12
CA SER A 416 -10.00 18.28 16.55
C SER A 416 -11.36 17.80 17.03
N TYR A 417 -11.43 16.53 17.43
CA TYR A 417 -12.61 15.94 18.03
C TYR A 417 -12.46 15.82 19.56
N PRO A 418 -13.50 16.15 20.33
CA PRO A 418 -13.55 15.85 21.76
C PRO A 418 -13.27 14.37 22.04
N GLN A 419 -12.43 14.08 23.04
CA GLN A 419 -12.22 12.71 23.52
C GLN A 419 -13.53 12.13 24.09
N PRO A 420 -13.74 10.80 24.00
CA PRO A 420 -14.88 10.15 24.63
C PRO A 420 -14.97 10.45 26.12
N LYS A 421 -16.21 10.63 26.60
CA LYS A 421 -16.53 10.79 28.02
C LYS A 421 -16.93 9.43 28.61
N ASN A 422 -16.73 9.28 29.93
CA ASN A 422 -17.05 8.06 30.68
C ASN A 422 -16.27 6.83 30.18
N ASN A 423 -16.75 5.61 30.48
CA ASN A 423 -16.12 4.35 30.08
C ASN A 423 -16.44 3.92 28.62
N VAL A 424 -16.86 4.86 27.77
CA VAL A 424 -17.16 4.58 26.36
C VAL A 424 -15.89 4.76 25.53
N PRO A 425 -15.58 3.86 24.57
CA PRO A 425 -14.34 3.94 23.80
C PRO A 425 -14.33 5.00 22.69
N PHE A 426 -15.48 5.58 22.32
CA PHE A 426 -15.62 6.51 21.19
C PHE A 426 -16.51 7.71 21.51
N SER A 427 -16.18 8.86 20.94
CA SER A 427 -17.09 10.00 20.82
C SER A 427 -17.58 10.13 19.37
N ILE A 428 -18.84 10.54 19.21
CA ILE A 428 -19.47 10.84 17.93
C ILE A 428 -19.73 12.34 17.89
N ASN A 429 -19.19 13.02 16.90
CA ASN A 429 -19.25 14.47 16.76
C ASN A 429 -19.90 14.79 15.43
N THR A 430 -20.86 15.71 15.42
CA THR A 430 -21.62 16.04 14.21
C THR A 430 -21.69 17.53 14.01
N GLU A 431 -21.59 17.96 12.76
CA GLU A 431 -21.68 19.37 12.37
C GLU A 431 -22.41 19.47 11.04
N TYR A 432 -23.36 20.41 10.93
CA TYR A 432 -24.27 20.51 9.79
C TYR A 432 -24.34 21.95 9.30
N SER A 433 -23.93 22.19 8.06
CA SER A 433 -23.82 23.53 7.47
C SER A 433 -24.03 23.51 5.95
N ASP A 434 -23.90 24.65 5.27
CA ASP A 434 -24.06 24.73 3.81
C ASP A 434 -23.02 23.91 3.04
N ALA A 435 -23.45 23.24 1.97
CA ALA A 435 -22.54 22.59 1.03
C ALA A 435 -21.92 23.65 0.11
N PRO A 436 -20.58 23.73 -0.01
CA PRO A 436 -19.95 24.84 -0.74
C PRO A 436 -20.06 24.73 -2.27
N TRP A 437 -20.31 23.54 -2.81
CA TRP A 437 -20.34 23.28 -4.25
C TRP A 437 -21.73 23.32 -4.89
N ASN A 438 -22.80 23.01 -4.15
CA ASN A 438 -24.18 22.98 -4.64
C ASN A 438 -25.05 23.95 -3.81
N PRO A 439 -25.50 25.08 -4.37
CA PRO A 439 -26.31 26.06 -3.64
C PRO A 439 -27.60 25.47 -3.06
N GLY A 440 -27.91 25.79 -1.80
CA GLY A 440 -29.10 25.30 -1.09
C GLY A 440 -28.98 23.87 -0.59
N HIS A 441 -27.95 23.12 -1.00
CA HIS A 441 -27.63 21.85 -0.34
C HIS A 441 -26.91 22.11 0.98
N LYS A 442 -26.96 21.11 1.86
CA LYS A 442 -26.27 21.10 3.15
C LYS A 442 -25.27 19.96 3.19
N LEU A 443 -24.28 20.07 4.06
CA LEU A 443 -23.28 19.05 4.32
C LEU A 443 -23.30 18.70 5.80
N LEU A 444 -23.40 17.41 6.09
CA LEU A 444 -23.32 16.84 7.43
C LEU A 444 -21.97 16.15 7.58
N LYS A 445 -21.15 16.64 8.51
CA LYS A 445 -19.91 15.99 8.93
C LYS A 445 -20.17 15.12 10.15
N ILE A 446 -19.72 13.87 10.09
CA ILE A 446 -19.72 12.92 11.21
C ILE A 446 -18.27 12.57 11.50
N GLY A 447 -17.79 12.93 12.69
CA GLY A 447 -16.44 12.69 13.17
C GLY A 447 -16.42 11.76 14.36
N LEU A 448 -15.69 10.66 14.26
CA LEU A 448 -15.42 9.72 15.34
C LEU A 448 -14.05 9.99 15.96
N GLN A 449 -13.97 9.91 17.29
CA GLN A 449 -12.71 9.93 18.04
C GLN A 449 -12.62 8.71 18.94
N GLY A 450 -11.67 7.83 18.64
CA GLY A 450 -11.24 6.76 19.53
C GLY A 450 -10.50 7.32 20.75
N ARG A 451 -10.70 6.69 21.91
CA ARG A 451 -9.99 7.08 23.13
C ARG A 451 -8.48 6.97 22.94
N ASN A 452 -7.75 8.02 23.34
CA ASN A 452 -6.29 7.95 23.46
C ASN A 452 -5.91 7.07 24.66
N VAL A 453 -5.18 6.00 24.41
CA VAL A 453 -4.62 5.12 25.44
C VAL A 453 -3.17 5.56 25.70
N PRO A 454 -2.79 5.84 26.96
CA PRO A 454 -1.41 6.17 27.29
C PRO A 454 -0.45 5.08 26.84
N THR A 455 0.70 5.48 26.29
CA THR A 455 1.73 4.58 25.74
C THR A 455 2.22 3.53 26.73
N GLU A 456 2.16 3.83 28.02
CA GLU A 456 2.52 2.94 29.14
C GLU A 456 1.58 1.72 29.26
N ASN A 457 0.33 1.87 28.81
CA ASN A 457 -0.70 0.82 28.86
C ASN A 457 -0.77 0.01 27.56
N ILE A 458 0.07 0.31 26.56
CA ILE A 458 0.11 -0.43 25.30
C ILE A 458 0.83 -1.77 25.53
N PRO A 459 0.31 -2.91 25.05
CA PRO A 459 0.99 -4.20 25.16
C PRO A 459 2.37 -4.21 24.50
N ASN A 460 3.25 -5.11 24.94
CA ASN A 460 4.57 -5.28 24.32
C ASN A 460 4.43 -5.76 22.87
N SER A 461 5.28 -5.27 21.98
CA SER A 461 5.22 -5.59 20.56
C SER A 461 6.33 -6.55 20.12
N ASN A 462 5.99 -7.51 19.28
CA ASN A 462 6.88 -8.36 18.50
C ASN A 462 6.64 -8.08 17.01
N LEU A 463 7.55 -7.33 16.40
CA LEU A 463 7.42 -6.84 15.03
C LEU A 463 8.43 -7.56 14.13
N VAL A 464 7.95 -8.33 13.17
CA VAL A 464 8.80 -9.00 12.18
C VAL A 464 8.65 -8.32 10.83
N PHE A 465 9.71 -7.67 10.36
CA PHE A 465 9.72 -7.00 9.06
C PHE A 465 10.09 -7.98 7.96
N LEU A 466 9.25 -8.09 6.94
CA LEU A 466 9.53 -8.74 5.68
C LEU A 466 9.88 -7.67 4.65
N ILE A 467 11.17 -7.48 4.39
CA ILE A 467 11.68 -6.39 3.55
C ILE A 467 12.03 -6.92 2.16
N ASP A 468 11.46 -6.26 1.15
CA ASP A 468 11.86 -6.41 -0.24
C ASP A 468 13.25 -5.81 -0.46
N VAL A 469 14.18 -6.63 -0.93
CA VAL A 469 15.52 -6.19 -1.33
C VAL A 469 15.80 -6.52 -2.80
N SER A 470 14.76 -6.68 -3.61
CA SER A 470 14.88 -6.91 -5.06
C SER A 470 15.58 -5.75 -5.77
N GLY A 471 16.04 -5.98 -7.01
CA GLY A 471 16.74 -4.96 -7.78
C GLY A 471 15.92 -3.68 -8.03
N SER A 472 14.59 -3.76 -8.06
CA SER A 472 13.70 -2.60 -8.25
C SER A 472 13.68 -1.66 -7.06
N MET A 473 14.04 -2.14 -5.87
CA MET A 473 14.10 -1.38 -4.62
C MET A 473 15.31 -0.42 -4.51
N ASN A 474 16.17 -0.33 -5.53
CA ASN A 474 17.42 0.43 -5.49
C ASN A 474 17.25 1.97 -5.64
N GLU A 475 16.04 2.46 -5.90
CA GLU A 475 15.78 3.90 -6.05
C GLU A 475 15.70 4.61 -4.69
N GLU A 476 16.06 5.90 -4.62
CA GLU A 476 16.11 6.68 -3.36
C GLU A 476 14.79 6.66 -2.56
N ASN A 477 13.65 6.69 -3.26
CA ASN A 477 12.31 6.62 -2.67
C ASN A 477 11.83 5.18 -2.36
N LYS A 478 12.72 4.18 -2.40
CA LYS A 478 12.43 2.76 -2.10
C LYS A 478 13.23 2.26 -0.90
N LEU A 479 14.18 1.34 -1.07
CA LEU A 479 14.96 0.77 0.05
C LEU A 479 15.70 1.84 0.87
N PRO A 480 16.34 2.88 0.30
CA PRO A 480 16.95 3.96 1.07
C PRO A 480 15.92 4.73 1.92
N LEU A 481 14.75 5.05 1.37
CA LEU A 481 13.63 5.65 2.12
C LEU A 481 13.09 4.69 3.19
N LEU A 482 12.95 3.41 2.89
CA LEU A 482 12.57 2.36 3.84
C LEU A 482 13.54 2.34 5.02
N LYS A 483 14.86 2.30 4.78
CA LYS A 483 15.86 2.33 5.85
C LYS A 483 15.72 3.59 6.72
N SER A 484 15.52 4.75 6.08
CA SER A 484 15.40 6.03 6.78
C SER A 484 14.13 6.11 7.62
N SER A 485 13.00 5.66 7.05
CA SER A 485 11.69 5.61 7.71
C SER A 485 11.64 4.57 8.84
N PHE A 486 12.32 3.44 8.70
CA PHE A 486 12.49 2.46 9.79
C PHE A 486 13.20 3.09 10.99
N LYS A 487 14.23 3.92 10.78
CA LYS A 487 14.92 4.62 11.88
C LYS A 487 13.98 5.56 12.63
N VAL A 488 13.01 6.17 11.96
CA VAL A 488 11.94 6.96 12.61
C VAL A 488 11.10 6.07 13.53
N LEU A 489 10.69 4.89 13.04
CA LEU A 489 9.93 3.93 13.84
C LEU A 489 10.70 3.46 15.08
N LEU A 490 11.99 3.15 14.94
CA LEU A 490 12.83 2.70 16.07
C LEU A 490 12.89 3.72 17.21
N ASN A 491 12.66 5.00 16.94
CA ASN A 491 12.58 6.03 17.98
C ASN A 491 11.28 5.97 18.78
N GLN A 492 10.22 5.40 18.21
CA GLN A 492 8.92 5.21 18.86
C GLN A 492 8.82 3.90 19.66
N LEU A 493 9.66 2.91 19.35
CA LEU A 493 9.65 1.62 20.05
C LEU A 493 10.25 1.73 21.46
N ARG A 494 9.65 1.00 22.41
CA ARG A 494 10.08 0.94 23.81
C ARG A 494 11.11 -0.16 23.99
N PRO A 495 11.97 -0.11 25.03
CA PRO A 495 13.04 -1.09 25.23
C PRO A 495 12.59 -2.56 25.24
N GLN A 496 11.36 -2.85 25.68
CA GLN A 496 10.80 -4.19 25.75
C GLN A 496 10.20 -4.70 24.44
N ASP A 497 9.96 -3.82 23.46
CA ASP A 497 9.47 -4.21 22.14
C ASP A 497 10.60 -4.93 21.36
N LYS A 498 10.23 -5.85 20.46
CA LYS A 498 11.17 -6.66 19.67
C LYS A 498 11.02 -6.39 18.17
N VAL A 499 12.14 -6.43 17.47
CA VAL A 499 12.23 -6.30 16.01
C VAL A 499 12.98 -7.51 15.43
N GLY A 500 12.34 -8.22 14.51
CA GLY A 500 12.99 -9.19 13.62
C GLY A 500 13.02 -8.67 12.18
N ILE A 501 14.02 -9.09 11.39
CA ILE A 501 14.13 -8.72 9.98
C ILE A 501 14.34 -9.98 9.14
N VAL A 502 13.41 -10.20 8.23
CA VAL A 502 13.46 -11.17 7.13
C VAL A 502 13.52 -10.38 5.83
N VAL A 503 14.33 -10.82 4.88
CA VAL A 503 14.38 -10.23 3.54
C VAL A 503 13.96 -11.26 2.50
N TYR A 504 13.45 -10.75 1.39
CA TYR A 504 13.26 -11.55 0.20
C TYR A 504 13.78 -10.82 -1.04
N ALA A 505 14.36 -11.61 -1.93
CA ALA A 505 14.68 -11.30 -3.31
C ALA A 505 14.75 -12.65 -4.03
N GLY A 506 15.88 -13.05 -4.61
CA GLY A 506 16.01 -14.36 -5.28
C GLY A 506 15.87 -15.55 -4.33
N SER A 507 15.96 -15.30 -3.01
CA SER A 507 15.75 -16.25 -1.93
C SER A 507 15.29 -15.50 -0.67
N ALA A 508 14.57 -16.18 0.22
CA ALA A 508 14.22 -15.64 1.53
C ALA A 508 15.34 -15.90 2.56
N GLY A 509 15.57 -14.95 3.47
CA GLY A 509 16.60 -15.07 4.50
C GLY A 509 16.32 -14.23 5.74
N MET A 510 16.64 -14.78 6.91
CA MET A 510 16.62 -14.04 8.17
C MET A 510 17.90 -13.21 8.28
N VAL A 511 17.75 -11.89 8.41
CA VAL A 511 18.86 -10.95 8.59
C VAL A 511 19.07 -10.61 10.06
N LEU A 512 17.98 -10.52 10.82
CA LEU A 512 18.01 -10.19 12.23
C LEU A 512 17.00 -11.08 12.99
N PRO A 513 17.44 -11.92 13.95
CA PRO A 513 16.51 -12.60 14.85
C PRO A 513 15.82 -11.56 15.77
N PRO A 514 14.63 -11.85 16.33
CA PRO A 514 13.90 -10.92 17.18
C PRO A 514 14.77 -10.33 18.29
N THR A 515 15.07 -9.05 18.14
CA THR A 515 16.04 -8.30 18.93
C THR A 515 15.31 -7.19 19.66
N SER A 516 15.62 -6.99 20.94
CA SER A 516 15.00 -5.93 21.73
C SER A 516 15.33 -4.55 21.14
N ALA A 517 14.33 -3.66 21.12
CA ALA A 517 14.52 -2.27 20.71
C ALA A 517 15.41 -1.46 21.69
N LYS A 518 15.88 -2.06 22.78
CA LYS A 518 17.00 -1.53 23.58
C LYS A 518 18.33 -1.62 22.82
N GLU A 519 18.51 -2.64 21.98
CA GLU A 519 19.69 -2.84 21.14
C GLU A 519 19.57 -2.09 19.80
N LYS A 520 19.19 -0.79 19.83
CA LYS A 520 18.89 0.00 18.62
C LYS A 520 20.02 -0.04 17.60
N ASP A 521 21.26 0.09 18.05
CA ASP A 521 22.44 0.13 17.16
C ASP A 521 22.59 -1.17 16.37
N LYS A 522 22.29 -2.33 16.97
CA LYS A 522 22.34 -3.64 16.32
C LYS A 522 21.27 -3.78 15.24
N ILE A 523 20.06 -3.24 15.50
CA ILE A 523 18.98 -3.23 14.52
C ILE A 523 19.35 -2.31 13.35
N ILE A 524 19.88 -1.12 13.64
CA ILE A 524 20.33 -0.16 12.62
C ILE A 524 21.47 -0.75 11.78
N GLU A 525 22.43 -1.44 12.39
CA GLU A 525 23.54 -2.07 11.67
C GLU A 525 23.05 -3.18 10.72
N ALA A 526 22.09 -4.00 11.16
CA ALA A 526 21.47 -5.02 10.31
C ALA A 526 20.71 -4.40 9.13
N LEU A 527 19.99 -3.31 9.37
CA LEU A 527 19.25 -2.56 8.37
C LEU A 527 20.18 -1.87 7.35
N ASP A 528 21.27 -1.25 7.80
CA ASP A 528 22.20 -0.53 6.94
C ASP A 528 22.95 -1.49 5.99
N LYS A 529 23.15 -2.76 6.40
CA LYS A 529 23.74 -3.83 5.56
C LYS A 529 22.87 -4.32 4.41
N LEU A 530 21.57 -4.00 4.38
CA LEU A 530 20.68 -4.42 3.30
C LEU A 530 21.08 -3.75 1.97
N ASN A 531 21.04 -4.48 0.86
CA ASN A 531 21.32 -3.94 -0.47
C ASN A 531 20.32 -4.50 -1.47
N ALA A 532 19.88 -3.66 -2.40
CA ALA A 532 18.98 -4.08 -3.47
C ALA A 532 19.69 -4.96 -4.50
N GLY A 533 19.10 -6.11 -4.85
CA GLY A 533 19.61 -7.03 -5.85
C GLY A 533 18.80 -8.34 -5.95
N GLY A 534 18.85 -8.98 -7.13
CA GLY A 534 18.14 -10.25 -7.40
C GLY A 534 16.71 -10.08 -7.93
N SER A 535 16.10 -11.20 -8.33
CA SER A 535 14.67 -11.31 -8.74
C SER A 535 13.75 -11.41 -7.52
N THR A 536 12.42 -11.37 -7.69
CA THR A 536 11.45 -11.41 -6.58
C THR A 536 10.95 -12.83 -6.31
N ALA A 537 11.17 -13.37 -5.10
CA ALA A 537 10.57 -14.62 -4.61
C ALA A 537 9.96 -14.42 -3.21
N GLY A 538 8.78 -13.80 -3.14
CA GLY A 538 8.15 -13.38 -1.88
C GLY A 538 7.61 -14.52 -1.00
N GLY A 539 7.29 -15.68 -1.58
CA GLY A 539 6.48 -16.73 -0.92
C GLY A 539 7.15 -17.37 0.29
N ALA A 540 8.40 -17.80 0.13
CA ALA A 540 9.20 -18.32 1.24
C ALA A 540 9.49 -17.24 2.31
N GLY A 541 9.48 -15.96 1.92
CA GLY A 541 9.71 -14.83 2.81
C GLY A 541 8.59 -14.65 3.83
N ILE A 542 7.34 -14.68 3.37
CA ILE A 542 6.17 -14.53 4.25
C ILE A 542 6.00 -15.69 5.23
N GLU A 543 6.24 -16.93 4.77
CA GLU A 543 6.21 -18.08 5.67
C GLU A 543 7.28 -17.99 6.76
N LEU A 544 8.50 -17.61 6.39
CA LEU A 544 9.60 -17.41 7.35
C LEU A 544 9.30 -16.28 8.33
N ALA A 545 8.72 -15.17 7.87
CA ALA A 545 8.33 -14.05 8.71
C ALA A 545 7.26 -14.45 9.73
N TYR A 546 6.21 -15.16 9.31
CA TYR A 546 5.18 -15.66 10.22
C TYR A 546 5.73 -16.69 11.20
N LYS A 547 6.59 -17.61 10.73
CA LYS A 547 7.27 -18.57 11.61
C LYS A 547 8.06 -17.85 12.70
N LEU A 548 8.86 -16.85 12.33
CA LEU A 548 9.67 -16.08 13.27
C LEU A 548 8.82 -15.31 14.28
N ALA A 549 7.70 -14.75 13.83
CA ALA A 549 6.73 -14.06 14.68
C ALA A 549 6.07 -15.02 15.69
N GLN A 550 5.70 -16.22 15.24
CA GLN A 550 5.09 -17.26 16.08
C GLN A 550 6.08 -17.86 17.10
N GLU A 551 7.33 -18.10 16.70
CA GLU A 551 8.38 -18.59 17.62
C GLU A 551 8.70 -17.60 18.74
N ASN A 552 8.46 -16.30 18.51
CA ASN A 552 8.73 -15.22 19.46
C ASN A 552 7.44 -14.56 19.96
N PHE A 553 6.32 -15.28 19.90
CA PHE A 553 5.00 -14.76 20.22
C PHE A 553 4.91 -14.24 21.66
N ILE A 554 4.36 -13.04 21.81
CA ILE A 554 4.10 -12.40 23.10
C ILE A 554 2.62 -12.60 23.43
N LYS A 555 2.32 -13.42 24.44
CA LYS A 555 0.93 -13.63 24.91
C LYS A 555 0.35 -12.33 25.46
N GLY A 556 -0.82 -11.93 24.94
CA GLY A 556 -1.45 -10.65 25.27
C GLY A 556 -0.68 -9.42 24.76
N GLY A 557 0.37 -9.64 23.97
CA GLY A 557 1.13 -8.59 23.28
C GLY A 557 0.65 -8.38 21.85
N ASN A 558 1.23 -7.39 21.19
CA ASN A 558 1.03 -7.13 19.77
C ASN A 558 2.03 -7.97 18.96
N ASN A 559 1.56 -8.90 18.14
CA ASN A 559 2.41 -9.73 17.29
C ASN A 559 2.06 -9.44 15.83
N ARG A 560 3.05 -9.00 15.05
CA ARG A 560 2.78 -8.47 13.72
C ARG A 560 3.90 -8.74 12.74
N VAL A 561 3.52 -9.16 11.54
CA VAL A 561 4.40 -9.17 10.36
C VAL A 561 4.17 -7.86 9.60
N ILE A 562 5.25 -7.22 9.15
CA ILE A 562 5.20 -5.96 8.41
C ILE A 562 5.90 -6.17 7.06
N ILE A 563 5.13 -6.21 5.97
CA ILE A 563 5.68 -6.27 4.62
C ILE A 563 6.10 -4.87 4.19
N ALA A 564 7.29 -4.72 3.61
CA ALA A 564 7.75 -3.46 3.05
C ALA A 564 8.32 -3.70 1.64
N THR A 565 7.62 -3.22 0.61
CA THR A 565 7.87 -3.55 -0.82
C THR A 565 7.51 -2.40 -1.75
N ASP A 566 7.94 -2.46 -3.01
CA ASP A 566 7.52 -1.55 -4.09
C ASP A 566 6.34 -2.05 -4.93
N GLY A 567 5.62 -3.07 -4.46
CA GLY A 567 4.36 -3.55 -5.05
C GLY A 567 4.48 -4.85 -5.83
N ASP A 568 5.70 -5.34 -6.07
CA ASP A 568 5.94 -6.61 -6.75
C ASP A 568 5.98 -7.80 -5.75
N PHE A 569 4.92 -8.00 -4.97
CA PHE A 569 4.84 -9.17 -4.10
C PHE A 569 4.37 -10.42 -4.87
N ASN A 570 5.25 -10.99 -5.70
CA ASN A 570 4.99 -12.26 -6.38
C ASN A 570 5.50 -13.44 -5.53
N VAL A 571 4.57 -14.24 -5.02
CA VAL A 571 4.81 -15.40 -4.16
C VAL A 571 4.85 -16.73 -4.94
N GLY A 572 5.75 -16.86 -5.92
CA GLY A 572 6.00 -18.14 -6.60
C GLY A 572 4.75 -18.83 -7.17
N GLU A 573 4.67 -20.17 -7.12
CA GLU A 573 3.56 -21.00 -7.66
C GLU A 573 2.17 -20.77 -7.01
N SER A 574 2.05 -19.85 -6.06
CA SER A 574 0.81 -19.60 -5.31
C SER A 574 -0.05 -18.52 -5.99
N SER A 575 -1.33 -18.79 -6.23
CA SER A 575 -2.27 -17.76 -6.69
C SER A 575 -2.50 -16.70 -5.61
N VAL A 576 -2.99 -15.52 -6.01
CA VAL A 576 -3.36 -14.42 -5.08
C VAL A 576 -4.31 -14.93 -3.99
N GLU A 577 -5.26 -15.81 -4.34
CA GLU A 577 -6.20 -16.39 -3.36
C GLU A 577 -5.51 -17.27 -2.32
N GLY A 578 -4.43 -17.97 -2.70
CA GLY A 578 -3.65 -18.79 -1.77
C GLY A 578 -2.96 -17.95 -0.70
N LEU A 579 -2.47 -16.77 -1.07
CA LEU A 579 -1.83 -15.84 -0.15
C LEU A 579 -2.82 -15.22 0.83
N GLU A 580 -3.98 -14.78 0.34
CA GLU A 580 -5.08 -14.28 1.19
C GLU A 580 -5.51 -15.34 2.20
N THR A 581 -5.70 -16.58 1.74
CA THR A 581 -6.07 -17.71 2.60
C THR A 581 -5.03 -17.96 3.70
N LEU A 582 -3.74 -17.92 3.34
CA LEU A 582 -2.65 -18.05 4.31
C LEU A 582 -2.72 -16.95 5.37
N ILE A 583 -2.90 -15.70 4.98
CA ILE A 583 -2.95 -14.57 5.90
C ILE A 583 -4.17 -14.65 6.82
N GLU A 584 -5.34 -14.98 6.28
CA GLU A 584 -6.57 -15.19 7.07
C GLU A 584 -6.40 -16.32 8.10
N GLU A 585 -5.65 -17.38 7.75
CA GLU A 585 -5.28 -18.45 8.69
C GLU A 585 -4.30 -17.95 9.76
N LYS A 586 -3.21 -17.29 9.35
CA LYS A 586 -2.18 -16.79 10.29
C LYS A 586 -2.72 -15.75 11.24
N ARG A 587 -3.65 -14.90 10.80
CA ARG A 587 -4.41 -13.96 11.65
C ARG A 587 -5.04 -14.66 12.85
N LYS A 588 -5.61 -15.86 12.67
CA LYS A 588 -6.24 -16.63 13.76
C LYS A 588 -5.26 -17.08 14.85
N SER A 589 -3.96 -17.10 14.54
CA SER A 589 -2.91 -17.33 15.54
C SER A 589 -2.57 -16.11 16.39
N GLY A 590 -3.22 -14.96 16.14
CA GLY A 590 -2.95 -13.69 16.82
C GLY A 590 -1.75 -12.94 16.26
N VAL A 591 -1.28 -13.29 15.05
CA VAL A 591 -0.22 -12.58 14.32
C VAL A 591 -0.85 -11.84 13.14
N PHE A 592 -0.87 -10.51 13.23
CA PHE A 592 -1.50 -9.63 12.22
C PHE A 592 -0.53 -9.22 11.12
N LEU A 593 -1.05 -8.69 10.01
CA LEU A 593 -0.25 -8.23 8.86
C LEU A 593 -0.42 -6.73 8.61
N THR A 594 0.68 -6.00 8.54
CA THR A 594 0.72 -4.62 8.01
C THR A 594 1.51 -4.59 6.72
N CYS A 595 1.08 -3.79 5.75
CA CYS A 595 1.75 -3.64 4.47
C CYS A 595 2.20 -2.18 4.27
N LEU A 596 3.46 -1.99 3.90
CA LEU A 596 4.08 -0.68 3.60
C LEU A 596 4.53 -0.67 2.13
N GLY A 597 3.93 0.21 1.33
CA GLY A 597 4.32 0.45 -0.05
C GLY A 597 5.39 1.53 -0.16
N TYR A 598 6.40 1.35 -1.02
CA TYR A 598 7.47 2.31 -1.28
C TYR A 598 7.71 2.51 -2.80
N GLY A 599 7.97 3.74 -3.26
CA GLY A 599 8.43 4.01 -4.64
C GLY A 599 7.36 4.34 -5.70
N MET A 600 7.70 4.23 -7.00
CA MET A 600 6.87 4.59 -8.17
C MET A 600 6.64 3.40 -9.13
N GLY A 601 5.54 3.43 -9.90
CA GLY A 601 5.47 2.81 -11.24
C GLY A 601 4.90 1.39 -11.37
N ASN A 602 4.45 0.74 -10.29
CA ASN A 602 3.78 -0.56 -10.36
C ASN A 602 2.74 -0.71 -9.24
N TYR A 603 1.90 0.30 -9.07
CA TYR A 603 0.87 0.29 -8.03
C TYR A 603 -0.19 -0.75 -8.36
N LYS A 604 -0.05 -1.92 -7.74
CA LYS A 604 -1.14 -2.85 -7.45
C LYS A 604 -1.61 -2.59 -6.01
N ASP A 605 -1.99 -1.35 -5.74
CA ASP A 605 -2.37 -0.83 -4.41
C ASP A 605 -3.38 -1.76 -3.73
N ASN A 606 -4.39 -2.15 -4.51
CA ASN A 606 -5.47 -3.04 -4.10
C ASN A 606 -4.93 -4.37 -3.55
N ARG A 607 -3.78 -4.88 -4.02
CA ARG A 607 -3.24 -6.15 -3.49
C ARG A 607 -2.68 -5.98 -2.09
N LEU A 608 -1.77 -5.04 -1.86
CA LEU A 608 -1.16 -4.86 -0.53
C LEU A 608 -2.20 -4.43 0.50
N GLU A 609 -3.13 -3.58 0.09
CA GLU A 609 -4.31 -3.21 0.86
C GLU A 609 -5.15 -4.44 1.20
N THR A 610 -5.58 -5.22 0.20
CA THR A 610 -6.35 -6.46 0.42
C THR A 610 -5.63 -7.41 1.38
N LEU A 611 -4.32 -7.61 1.24
CA LEU A 611 -3.55 -8.46 2.14
C LEU A 611 -3.54 -7.91 3.58
N ALA A 612 -3.42 -6.58 3.76
CA ALA A 612 -3.48 -5.95 5.07
C ALA A 612 -4.87 -6.11 5.70
N ASP A 613 -5.94 -5.91 4.93
CA ASP A 613 -7.33 -6.09 5.36
C ASP A 613 -7.58 -7.54 5.79
N LYS A 614 -7.16 -8.52 4.97
CA LYS A 614 -7.24 -9.95 5.31
C LYS A 614 -6.44 -10.30 6.58
N GLY A 615 -5.39 -9.54 6.88
CA GLY A 615 -4.52 -9.74 8.03
C GLY A 615 -4.89 -8.94 9.29
N ASN A 616 -6.01 -8.22 9.30
CA ASN A 616 -6.39 -7.25 10.34
C ASN A 616 -5.24 -6.30 10.68
N GLY A 617 -4.68 -5.67 9.67
CA GLY A 617 -3.75 -4.59 9.88
C GLY A 617 -4.01 -3.40 8.99
N ASN A 618 -2.94 -2.67 8.73
CA ASN A 618 -3.02 -1.39 8.06
C ASN A 618 -2.17 -1.43 6.80
N TYR A 619 -2.61 -0.68 5.81
CA TYR A 619 -1.82 -0.36 4.65
C TYR A 619 -1.35 1.10 4.74
N ALA A 620 -0.10 1.35 4.34
CA ALA A 620 0.41 2.70 4.21
C ALA A 620 1.34 2.82 3.01
N TYR A 621 1.14 3.89 2.23
CA TYR A 621 2.04 4.25 1.14
C TYR A 621 3.02 5.34 1.59
N ILE A 622 4.32 5.04 1.55
CA ILE A 622 5.40 5.95 1.96
C ILE A 622 6.17 6.39 0.71
N ASP A 623 5.84 7.58 0.21
CA ASP A 623 6.46 8.21 -0.96
C ASP A 623 7.65 9.13 -0.59
N ASN A 624 7.67 9.64 0.64
CA ASN A 624 8.70 10.55 1.13
C ASN A 624 8.86 10.48 2.67
N MET A 625 9.84 11.21 3.21
CA MET A 625 10.11 11.22 4.65
C MET A 625 9.04 11.93 5.49
N GLN A 626 8.31 12.89 4.92
CA GLN A 626 7.20 13.56 5.61
C GLN A 626 6.05 12.56 5.86
N GLU A 627 5.80 11.67 4.90
CA GLU A 627 4.85 10.57 5.02
C GLU A 627 5.31 9.51 6.03
N ALA A 628 6.59 9.12 5.96
CA ALA A 628 7.20 8.23 6.93
C ALA A 628 7.06 8.77 8.37
N ASN A 629 7.35 10.06 8.57
CA ASN A 629 7.22 10.71 9.88
C ASN A 629 5.77 10.78 10.36
N LYS A 630 4.81 10.96 9.44
CA LYS A 630 3.38 10.92 9.76
C LYS A 630 3.00 9.53 10.26
N PHE A 631 3.14 8.54 9.39
CA PHE A 631 2.64 7.20 9.63
C PHE A 631 3.45 6.49 10.72
N LEU A 632 4.74 6.25 10.48
CA LEU A 632 5.60 5.49 11.40
C LEU A 632 5.97 6.26 12.67
N GLY A 633 6.04 7.59 12.58
CA GLY A 633 6.44 8.44 13.71
C GLY A 633 5.32 8.75 14.69
N LYS A 634 4.06 8.85 14.22
CA LYS A 634 2.95 9.37 15.04
C LYS A 634 1.74 8.46 15.09
N GLU A 635 1.38 7.85 13.97
CA GLU A 635 0.12 7.09 13.86
C GLU A 635 0.29 5.59 14.17
N PHE A 636 1.45 5.03 13.84
CA PHE A 636 1.71 3.59 13.87
C PHE A 636 1.51 2.96 15.24
N ALA A 637 1.93 3.62 16.32
CA ALA A 637 1.72 3.09 17.68
C ALA A 637 0.22 3.02 18.05
N GLY A 638 -0.58 3.98 17.59
CA GLY A 638 -2.03 4.00 17.82
C GLY A 638 -2.76 2.95 17.01
N SER A 639 -2.33 2.72 15.76
CA SER A 639 -2.93 1.73 14.86
C SER A 639 -2.69 0.29 15.33
N MET A 640 -1.66 0.05 16.14
CA MET A 640 -1.34 -1.27 16.71
C MET A 640 -2.24 -1.73 17.85
N TYR A 641 -2.93 -0.81 18.52
CA TYR A 641 -3.76 -1.14 19.68
C TYR A 641 -5.23 -0.91 19.35
N ALA A 642 -5.89 -1.95 18.85
CA ALA A 642 -7.32 -1.94 18.61
C ALA A 642 -8.06 -1.70 19.94
N ILE A 643 -8.92 -0.70 19.97
CA ILE A 643 -9.87 -0.43 21.06
C ILE A 643 -11.29 -0.89 20.73
N ALA A 644 -11.55 -1.18 19.46
CA ALA A 644 -12.72 -1.92 18.99
C ALA A 644 -12.46 -2.65 17.67
N LYS A 645 -13.25 -3.68 17.44
CA LYS A 645 -13.34 -4.43 16.18
C LYS A 645 -14.77 -4.41 15.65
N ASP A 646 -14.93 -4.74 14.37
CA ASP A 646 -16.22 -4.82 13.68
C ASP A 646 -17.06 -3.55 13.84
N VAL A 647 -16.47 -2.43 13.43
CA VAL A 647 -17.06 -1.11 13.67
C VAL A 647 -17.91 -0.66 12.49
N LYS A 648 -19.19 -0.38 12.73
CA LYS A 648 -20.17 0.00 11.72
C LYS A 648 -20.87 1.30 12.09
N ILE A 649 -21.10 2.15 11.10
CA ILE A 649 -21.98 3.32 11.23
C ILE A 649 -23.25 3.09 10.42
N GLN A 650 -24.39 3.40 11.02
CA GLN A 650 -25.65 3.53 10.33
C GLN A 650 -26.26 4.90 10.67
N ILE A 651 -26.66 5.66 9.67
CA ILE A 651 -27.43 6.89 9.86
C ILE A 651 -28.85 6.70 9.37
N GLU A 652 -29.81 7.16 10.15
CA GLU A 652 -31.23 7.22 9.82
C GLU A 652 -31.67 8.68 9.69
N PHE A 653 -32.08 9.10 8.51
CA PHE A 653 -32.49 10.47 8.20
C PHE A 653 -34.00 10.67 8.36
N ASN A 654 -34.38 11.84 8.86
CA ASN A 654 -35.77 12.23 9.01
C ASN A 654 -36.33 12.78 7.68
N PRO A 655 -37.29 12.12 7.01
CA PRO A 655 -37.83 12.56 5.72
C PRO A 655 -38.59 13.89 5.79
N LYS A 656 -38.92 14.37 7.01
CA LYS A 656 -39.50 15.70 7.23
C LYS A 656 -38.52 16.82 6.82
N TYR A 657 -37.23 16.61 7.09
CA TYR A 657 -36.19 17.62 6.91
C TYR A 657 -35.26 17.29 5.73
N VAL A 658 -35.08 16.01 5.41
CA VAL A 658 -34.16 15.55 4.36
C VAL A 658 -34.95 14.97 3.19
N SER A 659 -34.91 15.63 2.04
CA SER A 659 -35.50 15.11 0.79
C SER A 659 -34.68 13.93 0.25
N SER A 660 -33.37 14.15 0.15
CA SER A 660 -32.41 13.19 -0.38
C SER A 660 -31.05 13.40 0.24
N TYR A 661 -30.22 12.38 0.25
CA TYR A 661 -28.85 12.45 0.75
C TYR A 661 -27.90 11.61 -0.11
N ARG A 662 -26.61 11.85 -0.02
CA ARG A 662 -25.57 10.94 -0.51
C ARG A 662 -24.36 10.93 0.42
N LEU A 663 -23.74 9.77 0.59
CA LEU A 663 -22.45 9.64 1.26
C LEU A 663 -21.34 10.06 0.28
N ILE A 664 -20.46 10.96 0.70
CA ILE A 664 -19.32 11.42 -0.11
C ILE A 664 -18.12 10.50 0.17
N GLY A 665 -17.62 9.85 -0.88
CA GLY A 665 -16.62 8.79 -0.74
C GLY A 665 -17.24 7.48 -0.26
N TYR A 666 -16.42 6.59 0.29
CA TYR A 666 -16.79 5.29 0.89
C TYR A 666 -17.52 4.36 -0.08
N GLU A 667 -17.33 4.50 -1.40
CA GLU A 667 -18.02 3.67 -2.39
C GLU A 667 -17.73 2.17 -2.20
N ASN A 668 -16.48 1.82 -1.86
CA ASN A 668 -16.07 0.43 -1.60
C ASN A 668 -16.33 -0.04 -0.16
N ARG A 669 -16.80 0.86 0.71
CA ARG A 669 -17.03 0.62 2.14
C ARG A 669 -18.52 0.72 2.52
N LYS A 670 -19.39 0.98 1.54
CA LYS A 670 -20.84 1.01 1.72
C LYS A 670 -21.35 -0.41 2.00
N LEU A 671 -22.12 -0.54 3.08
CA LEU A 671 -22.70 -1.81 3.50
C LEU A 671 -24.20 -1.83 3.20
N ARG A 672 -24.77 -3.04 3.09
CA ARG A 672 -26.23 -3.15 3.06
C ARG A 672 -26.78 -2.82 4.44
N ASN A 673 -28.00 -2.31 4.50
CA ASN A 673 -28.60 -1.86 5.76
C ASN A 673 -28.79 -3.03 6.76
N GLU A 674 -29.09 -4.22 6.25
CA GLU A 674 -29.16 -5.47 7.02
C GLU A 674 -27.81 -5.89 7.63
N ASP A 675 -26.68 -5.51 7.00
CA ASP A 675 -25.36 -5.89 7.48
C ASP A 675 -24.96 -5.11 8.75
N PHE A 676 -25.65 -4.01 9.08
CA PHE A 676 -25.42 -3.26 10.32
C PHE A 676 -25.53 -4.13 11.57
N THR A 677 -26.49 -5.06 11.60
CA THR A 677 -26.69 -5.96 12.76
C THR A 677 -26.05 -7.33 12.58
N ASN A 678 -25.44 -7.58 11.41
CA ASN A 678 -24.84 -8.87 11.07
C ASN A 678 -23.40 -8.92 11.54
N ASP A 679 -23.18 -9.53 12.70
CA ASP A 679 -21.85 -9.68 13.32
C ASP A 679 -20.90 -10.62 12.54
N LYS A 680 -21.33 -11.22 11.42
CA LYS A 680 -20.49 -12.02 10.51
C LYS A 680 -19.81 -11.18 9.43
N ILE A 681 -20.32 -9.99 9.15
CA ILE A 681 -19.69 -9.05 8.22
C ILE A 681 -18.69 -8.25 9.04
N ASP A 682 -17.41 -8.43 8.78
CA ASP A 682 -16.36 -7.62 9.39
C ASP A 682 -16.37 -6.22 8.76
N ALA A 683 -16.13 -5.19 9.57
CA ALA A 683 -16.26 -3.79 9.16
C ALA A 683 -15.07 -2.92 9.63
N GLY A 684 -13.93 -3.57 9.88
CA GLY A 684 -12.68 -2.92 10.23
C GLY A 684 -12.49 -2.72 11.73
N GLU A 685 -11.27 -2.31 12.08
CA GLU A 685 -10.82 -2.11 13.46
C GLU A 685 -10.51 -0.63 13.72
N LEU A 686 -10.71 -0.17 14.97
CA LEU A 686 -10.26 1.16 15.39
C LEU A 686 -9.14 1.05 16.40
N GLY A 687 -8.01 1.67 16.05
CA GLY A 687 -6.88 1.88 16.94
C GLY A 687 -7.12 2.96 18.00
N SER A 688 -6.29 2.95 19.03
CA SER A 688 -6.24 4.01 20.03
C SER A 688 -5.95 5.36 19.37
N GLY A 689 -6.78 6.35 19.68
CA GLY A 689 -6.65 7.71 19.15
C GLY A 689 -6.96 7.87 17.66
N HIS A 690 -7.38 6.80 16.97
CA HIS A 690 -7.85 6.92 15.59
C HIS A 690 -9.06 7.83 15.49
N THR A 691 -9.10 8.56 14.38
CA THR A 691 -10.20 9.45 14.01
C THR A 691 -10.70 9.06 12.64
N VAL A 692 -12.02 9.03 12.47
CA VAL A 692 -12.65 8.79 11.17
C VAL A 692 -13.67 9.90 10.92
N THR A 693 -13.67 10.45 9.72
CA THR A 693 -14.55 11.52 9.27
C THR A 693 -15.31 11.08 8.03
N ALA A 694 -16.63 11.22 8.07
CA ALA A 694 -17.52 10.97 6.95
C ALA A 694 -18.35 12.23 6.66
N LEU A 695 -18.70 12.43 5.39
CA LEU A 695 -19.50 13.56 4.95
C LEU A 695 -20.73 13.06 4.20
N TYR A 696 -21.90 13.56 4.56
CA TYR A 696 -23.12 13.41 3.78
C TYR A 696 -23.50 14.73 3.14
N GLU A 697 -23.71 14.74 1.84
CA GLU A 697 -24.40 15.85 1.18
C GLU A 697 -25.91 15.60 1.25
N ILE A 698 -26.64 16.62 1.68
CA ILE A 698 -28.06 16.58 2.00
C ILE A 698 -28.78 17.62 1.17
N ILE A 699 -29.88 17.20 0.54
CA ILE A 699 -30.85 18.09 -0.09
C ILE A 699 -32.00 18.27 0.90
N PRO A 700 -32.16 19.45 1.53
CA PRO A 700 -33.26 19.70 2.46
C PRO A 700 -34.63 19.55 1.79
N ALA A 701 -35.65 19.17 2.57
CA ALA A 701 -37.01 18.91 2.10
C ALA A 701 -37.68 20.09 1.37
N ASN A 702 -37.26 21.32 1.69
CA ASN A 702 -37.77 22.57 1.11
C ASN A 702 -36.94 23.07 -0.09
N VAL A 703 -35.87 22.38 -0.48
CA VAL A 703 -34.96 22.81 -1.55
C VAL A 703 -35.28 22.06 -2.85
N LYS A 704 -35.35 22.80 -3.96
CA LYS A 704 -35.44 22.22 -5.30
C LYS A 704 -34.03 22.04 -5.85
N SER A 705 -33.75 20.87 -6.40
CA SER A 705 -32.45 20.56 -7.00
C SER A 705 -32.61 19.62 -8.18
N ALA A 706 -31.74 19.77 -9.18
CA ALA A 706 -31.68 18.88 -10.35
C ALA A 706 -31.19 17.46 -10.00
N PHE A 707 -30.55 17.31 -8.84
CA PHE A 707 -29.97 16.05 -8.38
C PHE A 707 -30.94 15.18 -7.56
N ILE A 708 -32.14 15.69 -7.25
CA ILE A 708 -33.17 14.90 -6.57
C ILE A 708 -33.62 13.76 -7.49
N PRO A 709 -33.51 12.47 -7.07
CA PRO A 709 -33.97 11.36 -7.88
C PRO A 709 -35.47 11.45 -8.15
N LYS A 710 -35.92 10.92 -9.29
CA LYS A 710 -37.36 10.91 -9.62
C LYS A 710 -38.13 10.09 -8.58
N GLU A 711 -39.05 10.74 -7.89
CA GLU A 711 -39.91 10.08 -6.92
C GLU A 711 -40.78 9.03 -7.62
N THR A 712 -40.57 7.77 -7.25
CA THR A 712 -41.43 6.67 -7.69
C THR A 712 -42.49 6.48 -6.62
N LYS A 713 -43.74 6.88 -6.92
CA LYS A 713 -44.86 6.68 -5.98
C LYS A 713 -45.09 5.18 -5.77
N LEU A 714 -44.80 4.71 -4.57
CA LEU A 714 -45.01 3.32 -4.18
C LEU A 714 -46.49 3.07 -3.92
N LYS A 715 -47.08 2.08 -4.61
CA LYS A 715 -48.52 1.77 -4.53
C LYS A 715 -48.97 1.35 -3.12
N TYR A 716 -48.10 0.70 -2.36
CA TYR A 716 -48.42 0.07 -1.07
C TYR A 716 -47.75 0.76 0.13
N THR A 717 -47.09 1.91 -0.08
CA THR A 717 -46.32 2.60 0.96
C THR A 717 -46.85 4.01 1.15
N THR A 718 -47.09 4.41 2.39
CA THR A 718 -47.46 5.79 2.76
C THR A 718 -46.47 6.32 3.79
N THR A 719 -45.77 7.41 3.48
CA THR A 719 -44.87 8.07 4.43
C THR A 719 -45.68 8.94 5.39
N SER A 720 -45.73 8.59 6.67
CA SER A 720 -46.31 9.43 7.73
C SER A 720 -45.21 10.15 8.51
N HIS A 721 -45.35 11.46 8.70
CA HIS A 721 -44.41 12.23 9.52
C HIS A 721 -44.88 12.22 10.97
N SER A 722 -44.09 11.63 11.86
CA SER A 722 -44.30 11.78 13.31
C SER A 722 -43.89 13.19 13.73
N GLN A 723 -44.75 13.88 14.48
CA GLN A 723 -44.42 15.18 15.07
C GLN A 723 -43.62 15.06 16.39
N ASN A 724 -43.42 13.83 16.89
CA ASN A 724 -42.91 13.59 18.24
C ASN A 724 -41.38 13.74 18.39
N PHE A 725 -40.66 13.99 17.30
CA PHE A 725 -39.19 14.01 17.26
C PHE A 725 -38.61 15.42 17.02
N GLY A 726 -39.35 16.46 17.42
CA GLY A 726 -38.85 17.84 17.46
C GLY A 726 -38.16 18.31 16.17
N ASP A 727 -36.92 18.78 16.32
CA ASP A 727 -36.00 19.28 15.30
C ASP A 727 -34.92 18.26 14.89
N GLU A 728 -35.17 16.95 15.05
CA GLU A 728 -34.18 15.92 14.71
C GLU A 728 -34.02 15.78 13.18
N LEU A 729 -32.82 16.07 12.68
CA LEU A 729 -32.41 15.85 11.28
C LEU A 729 -32.26 14.34 10.99
N GLY A 730 -31.72 13.60 11.96
CA GLY A 730 -31.46 12.17 11.88
C GLY A 730 -30.75 11.63 13.11
N THR A 731 -30.52 10.32 13.15
CA THR A 731 -29.81 9.63 14.24
C THR A 731 -28.66 8.80 13.69
N VAL A 732 -27.46 8.99 14.23
CA VAL A 732 -26.30 8.13 13.98
C VAL A 732 -26.30 7.00 15.01
N LYS A 733 -26.26 5.77 14.52
CA LYS A 733 -26.07 4.53 15.28
C LYS A 733 -24.68 4.00 14.99
N PHE A 734 -23.88 3.86 16.03
CA PHE A 734 -22.52 3.35 15.97
C PHE A 734 -22.47 2.00 16.67
N ARG A 735 -22.09 0.95 15.95
CA ARG A 735 -22.01 -0.40 16.47
C ARG A 735 -20.55 -0.87 16.47
N TYR A 736 -20.11 -1.51 17.54
CA TYR A 736 -18.75 -2.02 17.67
C TYR A 736 -18.68 -3.21 18.62
N LYS A 737 -17.63 -4.03 18.51
CA LYS A 737 -17.25 -5.03 19.50
C LYS A 737 -15.99 -4.58 20.24
N LYS A 738 -15.85 -4.92 21.52
CA LYS A 738 -14.55 -4.78 22.19
C LYS A 738 -13.54 -5.76 21.57
N PRO A 739 -12.23 -5.51 21.64
CA PRO A 739 -11.21 -6.37 21.00
C PRO A 739 -11.34 -7.85 21.39
N ASP A 740 -11.52 -8.11 22.69
CA ASP A 740 -11.58 -9.46 23.27
C ASP A 740 -13.00 -10.02 23.43
N GLU A 741 -14.04 -9.30 22.97
CA GLU A 741 -15.44 -9.73 23.09
C GLU A 741 -16.08 -9.90 21.71
N ASP A 742 -16.97 -10.88 21.56
CA ASP A 742 -17.69 -11.10 20.30
C ASP A 742 -19.09 -10.47 20.28
N LYS A 743 -19.49 -9.85 21.40
CA LYS A 743 -20.77 -9.17 21.52
C LYS A 743 -20.67 -7.72 21.10
N SER A 744 -21.55 -7.32 20.19
CA SER A 744 -21.64 -5.95 19.71
C SER A 744 -22.38 -5.03 20.70
N ILE A 745 -21.93 -3.79 20.78
CA ILE A 745 -22.46 -2.68 21.59
C ILE A 745 -22.87 -1.57 20.62
N GLU A 746 -23.98 -0.89 20.91
CA GLU A 746 -24.50 0.22 20.10
C GLU A 746 -24.47 1.54 20.89
N ILE A 747 -24.10 2.62 20.22
CA ILE A 747 -24.13 4.00 20.72
C ILE A 747 -24.96 4.83 19.74
N ASN A 748 -25.91 5.60 20.26
CA ASN A 748 -26.80 6.43 19.45
C ASN A 748 -26.55 7.92 19.72
N GLN A 749 -26.46 8.70 18.64
CA GLN A 749 -26.25 10.15 18.66
C GLN A 749 -27.29 10.81 17.76
N VAL A 750 -28.15 11.64 18.35
CA VAL A 750 -29.15 12.43 17.62
C VAL A 750 -28.49 13.67 17.01
N ILE A 751 -28.84 13.97 15.76
CA ILE A 751 -28.42 15.15 15.02
C ILE A 751 -29.57 16.13 14.95
N LYS A 752 -29.32 17.38 15.34
CA LYS A 752 -30.30 18.46 15.22
C LYS A 752 -30.28 19.05 13.82
N ASN A 753 -31.45 19.44 13.34
CA ASN A 753 -31.61 20.26 12.16
C ASN A 753 -31.29 21.72 12.52
N SER A 754 -30.24 22.28 11.93
CA SER A 754 -29.83 23.67 12.13
C SER A 754 -29.68 24.39 10.79
N ASP A 755 -29.94 25.70 10.80
CA ASP A 755 -29.73 26.58 9.65
C ASP A 755 -28.38 27.31 9.76
N GLU A 756 -27.31 26.57 10.07
CA GLU A 756 -25.98 27.16 10.14
C GLU A 756 -25.41 27.42 8.74
N PHE A 757 -24.69 28.53 8.62
CA PHE A 757 -24.04 28.98 7.38
C PHE A 757 -22.57 28.57 7.36
N ILE A 758 -22.00 28.40 6.18
CA ILE A 758 -20.61 27.96 6.02
C ILE A 758 -19.62 28.92 6.67
N GLU A 759 -19.92 30.22 6.70
CA GLU A 759 -19.06 31.25 7.31
C GLU A 759 -18.89 31.04 8.81
N SER A 760 -19.95 30.55 9.48
CA SER A 760 -19.97 30.22 10.91
C SER A 760 -19.47 28.81 11.24
N ALA A 761 -19.25 27.98 10.22
CA ALA A 761 -18.78 26.61 10.43
C ALA A 761 -17.37 26.58 11.02
N SER A 762 -17.06 25.49 11.72
CA SER A 762 -15.74 25.30 12.33
C SER A 762 -14.63 25.28 11.27
N PRO A 763 -13.39 25.67 11.62
CA PRO A 763 -12.26 25.55 10.70
C PRO A 763 -12.10 24.13 10.15
N ASP A 764 -12.34 23.12 10.98
CA ASP A 764 -12.24 21.71 10.57
C ASP A 764 -13.33 21.31 9.58
N PHE A 765 -14.54 21.83 9.72
CA PHE A 765 -15.60 21.64 8.73
C PHE A 765 -15.25 22.29 7.40
N LYS A 766 -14.81 23.55 7.41
CA LYS A 766 -14.37 24.26 6.20
C LYS A 766 -13.24 23.49 5.50
N PHE A 767 -12.26 23.03 6.27
CA PHE A 767 -11.13 22.27 5.72
C PHE A 767 -11.57 20.92 5.13
N ALA A 768 -12.32 20.09 5.88
CA ALA A 768 -12.85 18.82 5.38
C ALA A 768 -13.71 19.01 4.11
N SER A 769 -14.55 20.05 4.10
CA SER A 769 -15.38 20.40 2.94
C SER A 769 -14.54 20.79 1.73
N SER A 770 -13.43 21.52 1.93
CA SER A 770 -12.52 21.90 0.84
C SER A 770 -11.77 20.70 0.25
N VAL A 771 -11.36 19.75 1.11
CA VAL A 771 -10.72 18.50 0.67
C VAL A 771 -11.69 17.65 -0.13
N ALA A 772 -12.92 17.47 0.37
CA ALA A 772 -13.98 16.76 -0.34
C ALA A 772 -14.30 17.40 -1.69
N TRP A 773 -14.43 18.73 -1.73
CA TRP A 773 -14.72 19.47 -2.95
C TRP A 773 -13.59 19.31 -3.97
N PHE A 774 -12.33 19.41 -3.55
CA PHE A 774 -11.18 19.17 -4.42
C PHE A 774 -11.18 17.75 -4.99
N GLY A 775 -11.44 16.73 -4.15
CA GLY A 775 -11.58 15.34 -4.58
C GLY A 775 -12.69 15.16 -5.61
N LEU A 776 -13.86 15.76 -5.39
CA LEU A 776 -14.97 15.72 -6.36
C LEU A 776 -14.59 16.38 -7.71
N VAL A 777 -13.78 17.44 -7.69
CA VAL A 777 -13.26 18.07 -8.91
C VAL A 777 -12.24 17.17 -9.62
N LEU A 778 -11.29 16.57 -8.90
CA LEU A 778 -10.30 15.65 -9.46
C LEU A 778 -10.96 14.41 -10.08
N ARG A 779 -12.04 13.92 -9.47
CA ARG A 779 -12.83 12.79 -9.97
C ARG A 779 -13.75 13.14 -11.15
N ASP A 780 -13.81 14.41 -11.53
CA ASP A 780 -14.76 14.93 -12.52
C ASP A 780 -16.22 14.55 -12.21
N SER A 781 -16.63 14.74 -10.94
CA SER A 781 -17.98 14.42 -10.48
C SER A 781 -19.05 15.12 -11.32
N LYS A 782 -20.12 14.38 -11.62
CA LYS A 782 -21.31 14.86 -12.35
C LYS A 782 -22.35 15.49 -11.42
N LEU A 783 -22.12 15.45 -10.11
CA LEU A 783 -23.03 15.91 -9.07
C LEU A 783 -22.52 17.23 -8.44
N LEU A 784 -21.81 18.03 -9.24
CA LEU A 784 -21.24 19.33 -8.88
C LEU A 784 -21.79 20.43 -9.80
N ASP A 785 -22.35 21.48 -9.21
CA ASP A 785 -22.67 22.72 -9.93
C ASP A 785 -21.42 23.61 -10.08
N LYS A 786 -20.58 23.69 -9.04
CA LYS A 786 -19.37 24.53 -9.01
C LYS A 786 -18.10 23.69 -8.99
N LYS A 787 -17.18 23.96 -9.93
CA LYS A 787 -15.83 23.36 -10.01
C LYS A 787 -14.69 24.38 -9.83
N ASP A 788 -14.96 25.49 -9.12
CA ASP A 788 -14.02 26.60 -8.98
C ASP A 788 -12.89 26.30 -7.98
N LEU A 789 -11.68 26.09 -8.51
CA LEU A 789 -10.48 25.84 -7.72
C LEU A 789 -10.07 27.05 -6.84
N ASN A 790 -10.49 28.28 -7.16
CA ASN A 790 -10.19 29.46 -6.33
C ASN A 790 -11.02 29.48 -5.04
N SER A 791 -12.31 29.18 -5.15
CA SER A 791 -13.18 29.01 -3.99
C SER A 791 -12.72 27.86 -3.10
N ILE A 792 -12.29 26.73 -3.68
CA ILE A 792 -11.73 25.59 -2.93
C ILE A 792 -10.50 26.01 -2.12
N GLU A 793 -9.54 26.69 -2.77
CA GLU A 793 -8.32 27.18 -2.10
C GLU A 793 -8.64 28.17 -0.97
N THR A 794 -9.60 29.08 -1.20
CA THR A 794 -10.02 30.06 -0.19
C THR A 794 -10.62 29.37 1.03
N LEU A 795 -11.54 28.41 0.81
CA LEU A 795 -12.16 27.63 1.88
C LEU A 795 -11.12 26.81 2.66
N ALA A 796 -10.13 26.22 1.96
CA ALA A 796 -9.02 25.50 2.59
C ALA A 796 -8.15 26.43 3.45
N LYS A 797 -7.87 27.66 2.98
CA LYS A 797 -7.13 28.69 3.72
C LYS A 797 -7.87 29.13 4.99
N GLU A 798 -9.19 29.32 4.91
CA GLU A 798 -10.03 29.61 6.09
C GLU A 798 -10.07 28.46 7.09
N GLY A 799 -10.09 27.22 6.61
CA GLY A 799 -10.13 26.02 7.43
C GLY A 799 -8.78 25.55 7.97
N LYS A 800 -7.67 26.17 7.56
CA LYS A 800 -6.30 25.67 7.84
C LYS A 800 -6.04 25.45 9.34
N ASN A 801 -6.55 26.32 10.21
CA ASN A 801 -6.36 26.24 11.66
C ASN A 801 -4.87 26.06 12.07
N LYS A 802 -4.59 25.52 13.27
CA LYS A 802 -3.23 25.12 13.68
C LYS A 802 -2.74 23.96 12.80
N ASP A 803 -1.58 24.15 12.18
CA ASP A 803 -0.96 23.21 11.24
C ASP A 803 0.54 23.10 11.56
N GLU A 804 0.87 22.64 12.76
CA GLU A 804 2.25 22.54 13.26
C GLU A 804 3.12 21.63 12.39
N GLU A 805 2.49 20.68 11.70
CA GLU A 805 3.14 19.66 10.89
C GLU A 805 3.16 20.01 9.39
N GLY A 806 2.46 21.07 8.99
CA GLY A 806 2.47 21.59 7.63
C GLY A 806 1.61 20.82 6.61
N TYR A 807 0.86 19.79 7.01
CA TYR A 807 0.05 18.98 6.10
C TYR A 807 -1.09 19.77 5.46
N ARG A 808 -1.79 20.62 6.23
CA ARG A 808 -2.89 21.44 5.67
C ARG A 808 -2.35 22.53 4.75
N SER A 809 -1.18 23.07 5.06
CA SER A 809 -0.46 24.02 4.19
C SER A 809 0.03 23.37 2.90
N GLU A 810 0.49 22.11 2.95
CA GLU A 810 0.82 21.32 1.76
C GLU A 810 -0.39 21.14 0.86
N PHE A 811 -1.55 20.78 1.41
CA PHE A 811 -2.78 20.62 0.64
C PHE A 811 -3.16 21.91 -0.13
N ILE A 812 -3.06 23.06 0.53
CA ILE A 812 -3.32 24.36 -0.11
C ILE A 812 -2.34 24.59 -1.28
N ARG A 813 -1.04 24.32 -1.08
CA ARG A 813 -0.04 24.41 -2.16
C ARG A 813 -0.31 23.40 -3.28
N LEU A 814 -0.86 22.23 -2.95
CA LEU A 814 -1.19 21.20 -3.93
C LEU A 814 -2.31 21.67 -4.87
N ILE A 815 -3.33 22.37 -4.34
CA ILE A 815 -4.36 23.01 -5.16
C ILE A 815 -3.74 24.05 -6.10
N GLU A 816 -2.81 24.88 -5.61
CA GLU A 816 -2.09 25.89 -6.41
C GLU A 816 -1.24 25.24 -7.53
N ALA A 817 -0.56 24.12 -7.22
CA ALA A 817 0.18 23.33 -8.19
C ALA A 817 -0.74 22.74 -9.26
N TYR A 818 -1.87 22.15 -8.86
CA TYR A 818 -2.85 21.59 -9.79
C TYR A 818 -3.44 22.64 -10.74
N LYS A 819 -3.75 23.85 -10.24
CA LYS A 819 -4.17 24.98 -11.07
C LYS A 819 -3.13 25.33 -12.15
N SER A 820 -1.85 25.17 -11.83
CA SER A 820 -0.76 25.47 -12.76
C SER A 820 -0.60 24.41 -13.84
N ILE A 821 -0.93 23.15 -13.55
CA ILE A 821 -0.92 22.03 -14.53
C ILE A 821 -2.08 22.16 -15.53
N GLN A 822 -3.22 22.73 -15.10
CA GLN A 822 -4.41 22.93 -15.94
C GLN A 822 -4.31 24.12 -16.91
N LYS A 823 -3.36 25.04 -16.69
CA LYS A 823 -3.08 26.20 -17.56
C LYS A 823 -2.09 25.82 -18.66
#